data_AF-B3NFS6-F1
#
_entry.id   AF-B3NFS6-F1
#
_cell.length_a   1.000
_cell.length_b   1.000
_cell.length_c   1.000
_cell.angle_alpha   90.00
_cell.angle_beta   90.00
_cell.angle_gamma   90.00
#
_symmetry.space_group_name_H-M   'P 1'
#
loop_
_entity.id
_entity.type
_entity.pdbx_description
1 polymer ?
#
loop_
_entity_poly.entity_id
_entity_poly.type
_entity_poly.pdbx_seq_one_letter_code
_entity_poly.pdbx_strand_id
1 'polypeptide(L)'
;MNRNHVHFACSDETNGTLSGFRSDCQILIYLNVEKVLAAGIPIYRSSNNVLLCPGIRGIIHSSYFQRVVDRKTGNPLQMPAPASEVTSPPGDGDDNLVLCMVCAAPFQSMQDCLAHELLKHASKPQKQLRQRLNAITKIFTSAQTQSERTELQEALENSESGGHLRTVINFFACDLQKMETCFGHVRNCIEKEMRGRVRVFPFGSMVTGLALKESDIDLYLQSYGDQPPLSYKQLYNKVSHFLRRSKCFVDVFTIRHAAVPIIRCKHELTGLNIDINMSNPNSTYNSGFVRELMFRDERLRELGLFLKIWARKLKLIGHGSMTSYCLISMIIVNLQVNRLLPSVKQLQSLCPPVIWSGVNYAYSLDLMPPIPERITTLDLIKNFFVYYCTVNFEKSVLSPFLGDCVDKETTLGTPGGFPEYDEQLKLMHDETGAPPEAFKLDRAMCVQDPFELQRNVAKTVSISNLCFLRQCLVLAAQACGDQQLSSQPEKLYDYLLFGLADRLVADKIVADKRTGSATPRKQQKIENVRVQPPIVGEAQETKVEAGGVYNAPPIVRSHVITPTTNDLKCLRSVVLSSNTEEARPIYYYWLVCYVDTIKDVLTQLYALNVELRESQEPLYYKWLISISYDTWTGRSFQRGAGQSFFAHQLQQTIEFTKTRMGNPQYAVNLRGYFSLQASEDYKELRLDVQPLQGDLLGLQRNSPLTKLFKAFKNLLGNYSFKEKASTWKFCARSDQI
;
A
#
# COMPACT_ATOMS: atom_id res chain seq x y z
N MET A 1 11.37 -30.24 -33.07
CA MET A 1 11.11 -31.46 -32.28
C MET A 1 10.92 -31.08 -30.82
N ASN A 2 9.68 -30.88 -30.38
CA ASN A 2 9.40 -30.60 -28.97
C ASN A 2 9.58 -31.90 -28.18
N ARG A 3 10.63 -31.97 -27.35
CA ARG A 3 10.91 -33.16 -26.53
C ARG A 3 9.96 -33.17 -25.33
N ASN A 4 8.81 -33.83 -25.48
CA ASN A 4 7.82 -34.03 -24.42
C ASN A 4 8.17 -35.17 -23.44
N HIS A 5 9.39 -35.73 -23.52
CA HIS A 5 9.81 -36.89 -22.72
C HIS A 5 11.14 -36.59 -22.02
N VAL A 6 11.28 -37.07 -20.78
CA VAL A 6 12.54 -37.11 -20.05
C VAL A 6 13.41 -38.21 -20.66
N HIS A 7 14.62 -37.86 -21.08
CA HIS A 7 15.56 -38.77 -21.71
C HIS A 7 16.50 -39.36 -20.65
N PHE A 8 16.66 -40.68 -20.70
CA PHE A 8 17.58 -41.44 -19.85
C PHE A 8 18.58 -42.20 -20.72
N ALA A 9 19.83 -42.26 -20.24
CA ALA A 9 20.84 -43.15 -20.80
C ALA A 9 20.64 -44.57 -20.26
N CYS A 10 21.00 -45.58 -21.06
CA CYS A 10 20.92 -46.99 -20.64
C CYS A 10 22.08 -47.42 -19.72
N SER A 11 23.14 -46.62 -19.60
CA SER A 11 24.33 -46.93 -18.80
C SER A 11 25.04 -45.64 -18.36
N ASP A 12 25.81 -45.72 -17.28
CA ASP A 12 26.76 -44.72 -16.79
C ASP A 12 28.21 -45.01 -17.25
N GLU A 13 28.46 -46.15 -17.91
CA GLU A 13 29.77 -46.52 -18.45
C GLU A 13 30.05 -45.78 -19.77
N THR A 14 31.02 -44.87 -19.77
CA THR A 14 31.37 -44.05 -20.94
C THR A 14 32.61 -44.59 -21.66
N ASN A 15 32.48 -45.74 -22.33
CA ASN A 15 33.50 -46.21 -23.30
C ASN A 15 33.27 -45.64 -24.72
N GLY A 16 32.58 -44.49 -24.83
CA GLY A 16 32.28 -43.82 -26.10
C GLY A 16 31.13 -42.80 -26.00
N THR A 17 30.65 -42.34 -27.17
CA THR A 17 29.51 -41.39 -27.26
C THR A 17 28.20 -42.12 -26.96
N LEU A 18 27.67 -41.96 -25.75
CA LEU A 18 26.41 -42.56 -25.33
C LEU A 18 25.23 -41.60 -25.62
N SER A 19 24.28 -42.06 -26.43
CA SER A 19 23.07 -41.28 -26.74
C SER A 19 22.22 -41.05 -25.49
N GLY A 20 21.77 -39.81 -25.26
CA GLY A 20 21.05 -39.41 -24.05
C GLY A 20 21.97 -39.03 -22.87
N PHE A 21 23.28 -39.07 -23.06
CA PHE A 21 24.29 -38.77 -22.04
C PHE A 21 25.11 -37.54 -22.46
N ARG A 22 25.19 -36.52 -21.61
CA ARG A 22 25.98 -35.30 -21.87
C ARG A 22 27.37 -35.45 -21.25
N SER A 23 28.43 -35.27 -22.03
CA SER A 23 29.81 -35.54 -21.59
C SER A 23 30.30 -34.65 -20.45
N ASP A 24 29.70 -33.47 -20.26
CA ASP A 24 29.99 -32.49 -19.20
C ASP A 24 29.05 -32.62 -17.98
N CYS A 25 28.22 -33.66 -17.89
CA CYS A 25 27.36 -33.85 -16.73
C CYS A 25 28.20 -34.06 -15.46
N GLN A 26 27.82 -33.36 -14.38
CA GLN A 26 28.50 -33.41 -13.09
C GLN A 26 27.80 -34.34 -12.09
N ILE A 27 26.51 -34.61 -12.31
CA ILE A 27 25.65 -35.38 -11.42
C ILE A 27 24.99 -36.50 -12.22
N LEU A 28 24.95 -37.70 -11.65
CA LEU A 28 24.21 -38.84 -12.19
C LEU A 28 23.01 -39.14 -11.30
N ILE A 29 21.81 -39.13 -11.89
CA ILE A 29 20.56 -39.48 -11.23
C ILE A 29 20.10 -40.83 -11.77
N TYR A 30 20.01 -41.82 -10.89
CA TYR A 30 19.58 -43.17 -11.25
C TYR A 30 18.10 -43.30 -10.97
N LEU A 31 17.34 -43.73 -11.98
CA LEU A 31 15.91 -43.95 -11.86
C LEU A 31 15.64 -45.34 -11.25
N ASN A 32 14.79 -45.41 -10.24
CA ASN A 32 14.26 -46.67 -9.75
C ASN A 32 13.18 -47.17 -10.72
N VAL A 33 13.61 -47.93 -11.73
CA VAL A 33 12.75 -48.42 -12.82
C VAL A 33 11.59 -49.26 -12.30
N GLU A 34 11.84 -50.11 -11.31
CA GLU A 34 10.81 -50.97 -10.70
C GLU A 34 9.69 -50.12 -10.07
N LYS A 35 10.05 -49.10 -9.29
CA LYS A 35 9.08 -48.19 -8.66
C LYS A 35 8.31 -47.33 -9.67
N VAL A 36 8.94 -46.94 -10.77
CA VAL A 36 8.31 -46.16 -11.84
C VAL A 36 7.29 -47.00 -12.61
N LEU A 37 7.64 -48.24 -12.97
CA LEU A 37 6.75 -49.15 -13.66
C LEU A 37 5.58 -49.59 -12.76
N ALA A 38 5.83 -49.83 -11.46
CA ALA A 38 4.79 -50.12 -10.48
C ALA A 38 3.78 -48.96 -10.31
N ALA A 39 4.23 -47.71 -10.51
CA ALA A 39 3.37 -46.52 -10.51
C ALA A 39 2.63 -46.27 -11.84
N GLY A 40 2.73 -47.19 -12.81
CA GLY A 40 2.05 -47.09 -14.11
C GLY A 40 2.65 -46.07 -15.07
N ILE A 41 3.87 -45.59 -14.81
CA ILE A 41 4.55 -44.62 -15.68
C ILE A 41 5.36 -45.39 -16.74
N PRO A 42 5.02 -45.28 -18.04
CA PRO A 42 5.67 -46.08 -19.07
C PRO A 42 7.08 -45.58 -19.39
N ILE A 43 7.98 -46.51 -19.70
CA ILE A 43 9.32 -46.21 -20.21
C ILE A 43 9.43 -46.81 -21.61
N TYR A 44 9.76 -45.98 -22.59
CA TYR A 44 9.95 -46.38 -23.98
C TYR A 44 11.44 -46.42 -24.31
N ARG A 45 11.86 -47.32 -25.20
CA ARG A 45 13.23 -47.37 -25.72
C ARG A 45 13.20 -46.96 -27.19
N SER A 46 13.93 -45.89 -27.51
CA SER A 46 14.07 -45.42 -28.89
C SER A 46 15.05 -46.29 -29.69
N SER A 47 15.00 -46.18 -31.03
CA SER A 47 15.92 -46.86 -31.94
C SER A 47 17.40 -46.52 -31.71
N ASN A 48 17.69 -45.33 -31.16
CA ASN A 48 19.04 -44.90 -30.80
C ASN A 48 19.44 -45.28 -29.36
N ASN A 49 18.73 -46.25 -28.76
CA ASN A 49 19.02 -46.78 -27.44
C ASN A 49 18.88 -45.76 -26.29
N VAL A 50 18.14 -44.67 -26.50
CA VAL A 50 17.76 -43.71 -25.44
C VAL A 50 16.44 -44.16 -24.83
N LEU A 51 16.38 -44.20 -23.50
CA LEU A 51 15.15 -44.45 -22.76
C LEU A 51 14.37 -43.14 -22.62
N LEU A 52 13.06 -43.19 -22.85
CA LEU A 52 12.17 -42.04 -22.88
C LEU A 52 11.04 -42.29 -21.89
N CYS A 53 10.84 -41.35 -20.98
CA CYS A 53 9.75 -41.43 -20.02
C CYS A 53 8.92 -40.14 -20.11
N PRO A 54 7.58 -40.20 -20.29
CA PRO A 54 6.74 -39.00 -20.34
C PRO A 54 6.63 -38.32 -18.97
N GLY A 55 7.00 -39.04 -17.89
CA GLY A 55 6.82 -38.59 -16.52
C GLY A 55 5.35 -38.35 -16.17
N ILE A 56 5.10 -37.77 -15.00
CA ILE A 56 3.78 -37.25 -14.62
C ILE A 56 3.79 -35.76 -14.94
N ARG A 57 3.06 -35.35 -15.98
CA ARG A 57 3.07 -33.97 -16.52
C ARG A 57 4.48 -33.51 -16.96
N GLY A 58 5.27 -34.40 -17.58
CA GLY A 58 6.62 -34.08 -18.08
C GLY A 58 7.73 -34.11 -17.03
N ILE A 59 7.43 -34.50 -15.78
CA ILE A 59 8.37 -34.48 -14.65
C ILE A 59 8.42 -35.86 -13.99
N ILE A 60 9.60 -36.26 -13.51
CA ILE A 60 9.78 -37.43 -12.65
C ILE A 60 10.17 -36.94 -11.26
N HIS A 61 9.33 -37.23 -10.29
CA HIS A 61 9.55 -36.83 -8.90
C HIS A 61 10.75 -37.56 -8.29
N SER A 62 11.47 -36.91 -7.37
CA SER A 62 12.69 -37.45 -6.74
C SER A 62 12.44 -38.73 -5.94
N SER A 63 11.20 -38.99 -5.52
CA SER A 63 10.80 -40.24 -4.87
C SER A 63 10.98 -41.48 -5.76
N TYR A 64 11.13 -41.30 -7.07
CA TYR A 64 11.44 -42.36 -8.03
C TYR A 64 12.94 -42.49 -8.32
N PHE A 65 13.80 -41.70 -7.68
CA PHE A 65 15.24 -41.84 -7.85
C PHE A 65 15.74 -42.95 -6.92
N GLN A 66 16.57 -43.83 -7.46
CA GLN A 66 17.25 -44.88 -6.70
C GLN A 66 18.46 -44.32 -5.95
N ARG A 67 19.23 -43.44 -6.60
CA ARG A 67 20.39 -42.75 -6.01
C ARG A 67 20.78 -41.55 -6.87
N VAL A 68 21.44 -40.58 -6.24
CA VAL A 68 22.06 -39.43 -6.91
C VAL A 68 23.51 -39.38 -6.48
N VAL A 69 24.43 -39.29 -7.44
CA VAL A 69 25.88 -39.28 -7.16
C VAL A 69 26.57 -38.18 -7.92
N ASP A 70 27.64 -37.63 -7.33
CA ASP A 70 28.59 -36.81 -8.07
C ASP A 70 29.39 -37.71 -9.02
N ARG A 71 29.43 -37.36 -10.31
CA ARG A 71 30.03 -38.22 -11.34
C ARG A 71 31.54 -38.37 -11.20
N LYS A 72 32.24 -37.33 -10.71
CA LYS A 72 33.72 -37.35 -10.64
C LYS A 72 34.20 -38.14 -9.44
N THR A 73 33.49 -38.04 -8.34
CA THR A 73 33.88 -38.65 -7.07
C THR A 73 33.17 -39.97 -6.80
N GLY A 74 32.05 -40.25 -7.47
CA GLY A 74 31.19 -41.42 -7.21
C GLY A 74 30.41 -41.32 -5.90
N ASN A 75 30.60 -40.23 -5.13
CA ASN A 75 30.02 -40.07 -3.81
C ASN A 75 28.51 -39.81 -3.90
N PRO A 76 27.70 -40.44 -3.02
CA PRO A 76 26.28 -40.16 -2.95
C PRO A 76 26.04 -38.71 -2.51
N LEU A 77 25.22 -38.00 -3.27
CA LEU A 77 24.69 -36.70 -2.89
C LEU A 77 23.46 -36.95 -2.01
N GLN A 78 23.45 -36.39 -0.80
CA GLN A 78 22.31 -36.50 0.12
C GLN A 78 21.03 -36.02 -0.57
N MET A 79 20.07 -36.92 -0.73
CA MET A 79 18.74 -36.57 -1.22
C MET A 79 17.92 -35.93 -0.09
N PRO A 80 17.13 -34.88 -0.35
CA PRO A 80 16.14 -34.42 0.62
C PRO A 80 15.15 -35.57 0.88
N ALA A 81 14.93 -35.89 2.15
CA ALA A 81 14.01 -36.97 2.54
C ALA A 81 12.57 -36.67 2.06
N PRO A 82 11.77 -37.70 1.71
CA PRO A 82 10.36 -37.52 1.42
C PRO A 82 9.62 -37.06 2.70
N ALA A 83 8.74 -36.07 2.54
CA ALA A 83 7.93 -35.52 3.62
C ALA A 83 6.86 -36.53 4.09
N SER A 84 7.21 -37.40 5.03
CA SER A 84 6.25 -38.13 5.87
C SER A 84 6.97 -38.81 7.04
N GLU A 85 6.44 -38.55 8.24
CA GLU A 85 6.74 -39.14 9.55
C GLU A 85 7.85 -38.46 10.39
N VAL A 86 7.40 -37.68 11.37
CA VAL A 86 8.19 -37.03 12.42
C VAL A 86 8.16 -37.91 13.66
N THR A 87 9.32 -38.42 14.08
CA THR A 87 9.59 -38.77 15.47
C THR A 87 10.94 -38.17 15.86
N SER A 88 10.94 -37.28 16.84
CA SER A 88 12.12 -36.67 17.50
C SER A 88 12.55 -37.50 18.73
N PRO A 89 13.69 -37.25 19.44
CA PRO A 89 14.94 -36.48 19.22
C PRO A 89 16.21 -37.40 19.49
N PRO A 90 17.47 -36.96 19.79
CA PRO A 90 18.02 -35.61 20.02
C PRO A 90 19.40 -35.27 19.39
N GLY A 91 19.71 -33.96 19.34
CA GLY A 91 21.09 -33.44 19.43
C GLY A 91 21.58 -32.54 18.28
N ASP A 92 21.53 -31.23 18.54
CA ASP A 92 22.39 -30.13 18.07
C ASP A 92 22.63 -29.85 16.56
N GLY A 93 22.24 -28.62 16.15
CA GLY A 93 23.01 -27.83 15.18
C GLY A 93 22.27 -27.32 13.94
N ASP A 94 21.72 -26.11 14.04
CA ASP A 94 21.67 -25.08 12.98
C ASP A 94 20.52 -25.13 11.93
N ASP A 95 19.33 -24.66 12.33
CA ASP A 95 18.26 -24.21 11.44
C ASP A 95 18.13 -22.69 11.53
N ASN A 96 18.86 -21.95 10.69
CA ASN A 96 18.70 -20.50 10.56
C ASN A 96 19.07 -19.99 9.16
N LEU A 97 18.44 -20.55 8.12
CA LEU A 97 18.57 -20.03 6.75
C LEU A 97 17.90 -18.65 6.62
N VAL A 98 18.64 -17.68 6.08
CA VAL A 98 18.15 -16.33 5.77
C VAL A 98 17.65 -16.28 4.34
N LEU A 99 16.39 -15.88 4.14
CA LEU A 99 15.80 -15.74 2.80
C LEU A 99 16.02 -14.33 2.25
N CYS A 100 16.41 -14.21 0.99
CA CYS A 100 16.46 -12.93 0.28
C CYS A 100 15.08 -12.28 0.25
N MET A 101 14.98 -11.04 0.75
CA MET A 101 13.71 -10.34 0.87
C MET A 101 13.12 -9.91 -0.47
N VAL A 102 13.90 -10.00 -1.54
CA VAL A 102 13.47 -9.66 -2.89
C VAL A 102 13.07 -10.89 -3.69
N CYS A 103 13.77 -12.02 -3.62
CA CYS A 103 13.49 -13.20 -4.45
C CYS A 103 13.29 -14.52 -3.69
N ALA A 104 13.29 -14.49 -2.35
CA ALA A 104 13.15 -15.66 -1.48
C ALA A 104 14.21 -16.75 -1.65
N ALA A 105 15.32 -16.47 -2.34
CA ALA A 105 16.45 -17.40 -2.39
C ALA A 105 17.01 -17.63 -0.97
N PRO A 106 17.28 -18.88 -0.57
CA PRO A 106 17.83 -19.20 0.75
C PRO A 106 19.34 -19.00 0.83
N PHE A 107 19.81 -18.51 1.96
CA PHE A 107 21.22 -18.26 2.24
C PHE A 107 21.60 -18.72 3.65
N GLN A 108 22.81 -19.24 3.81
CA GLN A 108 23.33 -19.68 5.11
C GLN A 108 23.67 -18.52 6.04
N SER A 109 23.83 -17.31 5.50
CA SER A 109 24.10 -16.13 6.29
C SER A 109 23.37 -14.90 5.75
N MET A 110 23.09 -13.94 6.63
CA MET A 110 22.57 -12.62 6.25
C MET A 110 23.54 -11.89 5.31
N GLN A 111 24.84 -12.15 5.41
CA GLN A 111 25.85 -11.54 4.53
C GLN A 111 25.73 -12.03 3.09
N ASP A 112 25.53 -13.33 2.88
CA ASP A 112 25.34 -13.90 1.52
C ASP A 112 24.02 -13.43 0.91
N CYS A 113 22.97 -13.36 1.74
CA CYS A 113 21.69 -12.79 1.37
C CYS A 113 21.81 -11.31 0.94
N LEU A 114 22.54 -10.49 1.70
CA LEU A 114 22.79 -9.08 1.38
C LEU A 114 23.65 -8.91 0.14
N ALA A 115 24.69 -9.73 -0.03
CA ALA A 115 25.53 -9.71 -1.24
C ALA A 115 24.69 -10.05 -2.47
N HIS A 116 23.83 -11.07 -2.38
CA HIS A 116 22.86 -11.38 -3.41
C HIS A 116 21.90 -10.20 -3.68
N GLU A 117 21.35 -9.57 -2.65
CA GLU A 117 20.48 -8.39 -2.80
C GLU A 117 21.18 -7.21 -3.49
N LEU A 118 22.43 -6.94 -3.13
CA LEU A 118 23.21 -5.87 -3.73
C LEU A 118 23.63 -6.18 -5.17
N LEU A 119 23.89 -7.45 -5.51
CA LEU A 119 24.35 -7.85 -6.84
C LEU A 119 23.20 -8.06 -7.83
N LYS A 120 22.03 -8.50 -7.37
CA LYS A 120 20.88 -8.84 -8.22
C LYS A 120 19.73 -7.85 -8.16
N HIS A 121 19.62 -7.06 -7.08
CA HIS A 121 18.45 -6.20 -6.81
C HIS A 121 18.79 -4.71 -6.56
N ALA A 122 20.05 -4.30 -6.72
CA ALA A 122 20.45 -2.92 -6.49
C ALA A 122 19.98 -1.97 -7.62
N SER A 123 19.14 -0.99 -7.24
CA SER A 123 19.44 0.45 -7.47
C SER A 123 18.22 1.42 -7.39
N LYS A 124 16.97 0.95 -7.36
CA LYS A 124 15.77 1.84 -7.22
C LYS A 124 14.70 1.39 -6.22
N PRO A 125 14.37 0.09 -6.05
CA PRO A 125 13.29 -0.36 -5.17
C PRO A 125 13.57 -0.11 -3.67
N GLN A 126 14.82 -0.26 -3.22
CA GLN A 126 15.19 -0.17 -1.80
C GLN A 126 14.98 1.23 -1.20
N LYS A 127 15.20 2.32 -1.95
CA LYS A 127 14.97 3.68 -1.44
C LYS A 127 13.49 3.95 -1.17
N GLN A 128 12.61 3.54 -2.09
CA GLN A 128 11.17 3.69 -1.94
C GLN A 128 10.62 2.79 -0.83
N LEU A 129 11.14 1.57 -0.71
CA LEU A 129 10.83 0.66 0.39
C LEU A 129 11.22 1.28 1.75
N ARG A 130 12.42 1.87 1.87
CA ARG A 130 12.86 2.56 3.09
C ARG A 130 11.97 3.75 3.46
N GLN A 131 11.58 4.56 2.47
CA GLN A 131 10.66 5.69 2.71
C GLN A 131 9.30 5.20 3.21
N ARG A 132 8.79 4.12 2.62
CA ARG A 132 7.54 3.49 3.05
C ARG A 132 7.64 2.95 4.48
N LEU A 133 8.72 2.22 4.80
CA LEU A 133 8.95 1.71 6.15
C LEU A 133 8.99 2.85 7.18
N ASN A 134 9.72 3.93 6.93
CA ASN A 134 9.76 5.09 7.83
C ASN A 134 8.37 5.74 8.01
N ALA A 135 7.59 5.85 6.93
CA ALA A 135 6.23 6.39 7.01
C ALA A 135 5.31 5.50 7.86
N ILE A 136 5.42 4.18 7.71
CA ILE A 136 4.72 3.22 8.54
C ILE A 136 5.16 3.33 10.00
N THR A 137 6.47 3.39 10.28
CA THR A 137 6.97 3.59 11.65
C THR A 137 6.33 4.81 12.31
N LYS A 138 6.30 5.95 11.61
CA LYS A 138 5.70 7.17 12.14
C LYS A 138 4.21 7.02 12.47
N ILE A 139 3.48 6.21 11.69
CA ILE A 139 2.07 5.90 11.95
C ILE A 139 1.98 5.03 13.22
N PHE A 140 2.76 3.96 13.31
CA PHE A 140 2.73 3.06 14.46
C PHE A 140 3.21 3.71 15.76
N THR A 141 4.14 4.67 15.70
CA THR A 141 4.56 5.47 16.87
C THR A 141 3.61 6.61 17.21
N SER A 142 2.51 6.80 16.47
CA SER A 142 1.55 7.86 16.78
C SER A 142 0.76 7.56 18.06
N ALA A 143 0.43 8.59 18.84
CA ALA A 143 -0.36 8.44 20.07
C ALA A 143 -1.70 7.72 19.81
N GLN A 144 -2.33 7.97 18.66
CA GLN A 144 -3.57 7.30 18.27
C GLN A 144 -3.38 5.79 18.09
N THR A 145 -2.32 5.37 17.38
CA THR A 145 -2.09 3.93 17.13
C THR A 145 -1.62 3.21 18.40
N GLN A 146 -0.87 3.89 19.28
CA GLN A 146 -0.48 3.34 20.57
C GLN A 146 -1.68 3.18 21.51
N SER A 147 -2.57 4.17 21.60
CA SER A 147 -3.82 4.06 22.36
C SER A 147 -4.67 2.87 21.89
N GLU A 148 -4.86 2.76 20.57
CA GLU A 148 -5.61 1.66 19.97
C GLU A 148 -4.98 0.28 20.24
N ARG A 149 -3.64 0.18 20.23
CA ARG A 149 -2.94 -1.05 20.59
C ARG A 149 -3.17 -1.42 22.05
N THR A 150 -3.07 -0.46 22.97
CA THR A 150 -3.33 -0.68 24.40
C THR A 150 -4.76 -1.15 24.65
N GLU A 151 -5.75 -0.49 24.03
CA GLU A 151 -7.16 -0.88 24.13
C GLU A 151 -7.40 -2.30 23.59
N LEU A 152 -6.73 -2.68 22.50
CA LEU A 152 -6.83 -4.05 21.98
C LEU A 152 -6.15 -5.06 22.91
N GLN A 153 -4.99 -4.73 23.49
CA GLN A 153 -4.28 -5.61 24.42
C GLN A 153 -5.15 -5.90 25.65
N GLU A 154 -5.75 -4.87 26.24
CA GLU A 154 -6.69 -5.03 27.36
C GLU A 154 -7.90 -5.89 26.95
N ALA A 155 -8.45 -5.70 25.75
CA ALA A 155 -9.55 -6.54 25.25
C ALA A 155 -9.13 -8.01 25.05
N LEU A 156 -7.89 -8.26 24.60
CA LEU A 156 -7.35 -9.60 24.39
C LEU A 156 -7.07 -10.31 25.72
N GLU A 157 -6.50 -9.61 26.71
CA GLU A 157 -6.24 -10.15 28.05
C GLU A 157 -7.52 -10.58 28.77
N ASN A 158 -8.61 -9.86 28.54
CA ASN A 158 -9.93 -10.17 29.09
C ASN A 158 -10.72 -11.23 28.28
N SER A 159 -10.15 -11.74 27.17
CA SER A 159 -10.86 -12.68 26.30
C SER A 159 -10.78 -14.13 26.79
N GLU A 160 -11.85 -14.89 26.56
CA GLU A 160 -11.87 -16.32 26.90
C GLU A 160 -10.87 -17.11 26.05
N SER A 161 -10.37 -18.22 26.60
CA SER A 161 -9.46 -19.11 25.86
C SER A 161 -10.11 -19.59 24.55
N GLY A 162 -9.39 -19.44 23.44
CA GLY A 162 -9.92 -19.68 22.08
C GLY A 162 -10.75 -18.53 21.47
N GLY A 163 -11.13 -17.51 22.24
CA GLY A 163 -11.95 -16.37 21.79
C GLY A 163 -11.17 -15.19 21.19
N HIS A 164 -9.84 -15.17 21.31
CA HIS A 164 -8.98 -14.05 20.91
C HIS A 164 -9.21 -13.53 19.48
N LEU A 165 -9.36 -14.42 18.49
CA LEU A 165 -9.63 -14.01 17.11
C LEU A 165 -10.95 -13.26 17.00
N ARG A 166 -11.99 -13.78 17.66
CA ARG A 166 -13.31 -13.15 17.70
C ARG A 166 -13.25 -11.78 18.37
N THR A 167 -12.46 -11.63 19.43
CA THR A 167 -12.19 -10.34 20.07
C THR A 167 -11.56 -9.34 19.10
N VAL A 168 -10.52 -9.72 18.37
CA VAL A 168 -9.91 -8.87 17.33
C VAL A 168 -10.94 -8.46 16.28
N ILE A 169 -11.71 -9.43 15.78
CA ILE A 169 -12.73 -9.16 14.76
C ILE A 169 -13.78 -8.19 15.30
N ASN A 170 -14.34 -8.42 16.49
CA ASN A 170 -15.35 -7.55 17.09
C ASN A 170 -14.81 -6.14 17.39
N PHE A 171 -13.51 -6.03 17.69
CA PHE A 171 -12.86 -4.74 17.91
C PHE A 171 -12.83 -3.87 16.63
N PHE A 172 -12.61 -4.46 15.45
CA PHE A 172 -12.44 -3.69 14.19
C PHE A 172 -13.58 -3.80 13.19
N ALA A 173 -14.34 -4.89 13.20
CA ALA A 173 -15.41 -5.15 12.25
C ALA A 173 -16.62 -4.24 12.50
N CYS A 174 -17.34 -3.94 11.42
CA CYS A 174 -18.61 -3.24 11.50
C CYS A 174 -19.71 -4.19 11.99
N ASP A 175 -20.67 -3.66 12.73
CA ASP A 175 -21.94 -4.33 12.98
C ASP A 175 -22.76 -4.37 11.67
N LEU A 176 -22.89 -5.56 11.09
CA LEU A 176 -23.57 -5.76 9.82
C LEU A 176 -25.07 -5.42 9.89
N GLN A 177 -25.75 -5.71 10.99
CA GLN A 177 -27.19 -5.42 11.11
C GLN A 177 -27.43 -3.92 11.18
N LYS A 178 -26.59 -3.21 11.94
CA LYS A 178 -26.61 -1.74 11.98
C LYS A 178 -26.30 -1.14 10.61
N MET A 179 -25.29 -1.67 9.92
CA MET A 179 -24.90 -1.21 8.58
C MET A 179 -26.01 -1.44 7.55
N GLU A 180 -26.69 -2.59 7.59
CA GLU A 180 -27.82 -2.92 6.71
C GLU A 180 -29.02 -1.99 6.96
N THR A 181 -29.31 -1.68 8.24
CA THR A 181 -30.33 -0.69 8.62
C THR A 181 -29.99 0.70 8.06
N CYS A 182 -28.75 1.15 8.23
CA CYS A 182 -28.29 2.42 7.68
C CYS A 182 -28.35 2.45 6.14
N PHE A 183 -27.99 1.36 5.47
CA PHE A 183 -28.14 1.21 4.03
C PHE A 183 -29.62 1.30 3.62
N GLY A 184 -30.53 0.69 4.37
CA GLY A 184 -31.98 0.82 4.15
C GLY A 184 -32.43 2.28 4.12
N HIS A 185 -31.95 3.12 5.03
CA HIS A 185 -32.23 4.56 5.03
C HIS A 185 -31.65 5.26 3.79
N VAL A 186 -30.40 4.97 3.44
CA VAL A 186 -29.73 5.56 2.26
C VAL A 186 -30.46 5.19 0.97
N ARG A 187 -30.76 3.89 0.76
CA ARG A 187 -31.50 3.39 -0.40
C ARG A 187 -32.85 4.08 -0.52
N ASN A 188 -33.64 4.06 0.55
CA ASN A 188 -35.00 4.61 0.54
C ASN A 188 -34.96 6.13 0.25
N CYS A 189 -33.97 6.86 0.76
CA CYS A 189 -33.77 8.27 0.45
C CYS A 189 -33.48 8.48 -1.06
N ILE A 190 -32.49 7.78 -1.61
CA ILE A 190 -32.11 7.91 -3.04
C ILE A 190 -33.29 7.55 -3.94
N GLU A 191 -33.92 6.38 -3.73
CA GLU A 191 -35.02 5.91 -4.58
C GLU A 191 -36.25 6.83 -4.49
N LYS A 192 -36.57 7.34 -3.29
CA LYS A 192 -37.70 8.25 -3.09
C LYS A 192 -37.46 9.61 -3.75
N GLU A 193 -36.30 10.24 -3.51
CA GLU A 193 -36.02 11.58 -4.06
C GLU A 193 -35.83 11.56 -5.58
N MET A 194 -35.35 10.43 -6.13
CA MET A 194 -35.30 10.18 -7.57
C MET A 194 -36.62 9.63 -8.14
N ARG A 195 -37.72 9.63 -7.35
CA ARG A 195 -39.07 9.24 -7.76
C ARG A 195 -39.15 7.84 -8.39
N GLY A 196 -38.40 6.89 -7.86
CA GLY A 196 -38.35 5.50 -8.34
C GLY A 196 -37.68 5.32 -9.72
N ARG A 197 -37.07 6.36 -10.29
CA ARG A 197 -36.40 6.29 -11.60
C ARG A 197 -35.01 5.65 -11.56
N VAL A 198 -34.56 5.27 -10.37
CA VAL A 198 -33.29 4.57 -10.16
C VAL A 198 -33.50 3.41 -9.21
N ARG A 199 -32.77 2.32 -9.43
CA ARG A 199 -32.61 1.23 -8.48
C ARG A 199 -31.22 1.29 -7.85
N VAL A 200 -31.16 1.09 -6.54
CA VAL A 200 -29.92 1.14 -5.77
C VAL A 200 -29.49 -0.27 -5.39
N PHE A 201 -28.32 -0.69 -5.86
CA PHE A 201 -27.73 -1.98 -5.55
C PHE A 201 -26.47 -1.79 -4.71
N PRO A 202 -26.38 -2.37 -3.51
CA PRO A 202 -25.16 -2.32 -2.73
C PRO A 202 -24.14 -3.29 -3.33
N PHE A 203 -22.85 -2.98 -3.15
CA PHE A 203 -21.77 -3.93 -3.40
C PHE A 203 -20.63 -3.71 -2.39
N GLY A 204 -19.50 -4.39 -2.57
CA GLY A 204 -18.30 -4.17 -1.79
C GLY A 204 -18.41 -4.72 -0.37
N SER A 205 -17.73 -4.06 0.56
CA SER A 205 -17.44 -4.62 1.91
C SER A 205 -18.68 -4.91 2.74
N MET A 206 -19.75 -4.13 2.55
CA MET A 206 -21.03 -4.35 3.23
C MET A 206 -21.67 -5.67 2.78
N VAL A 207 -21.76 -5.87 1.46
CA VAL A 207 -22.39 -7.06 0.87
C VAL A 207 -21.60 -8.31 1.17
N THR A 208 -20.27 -8.25 1.08
CA THR A 208 -19.41 -9.41 1.35
C THR A 208 -19.34 -9.81 2.82
N GLY A 209 -19.91 -9.02 3.74
CA GLY A 209 -19.85 -9.25 5.18
C GLY A 209 -18.47 -8.93 5.79
N LEU A 210 -17.58 -8.30 5.03
CA LEU A 210 -16.19 -7.98 5.40
C LEU A 210 -15.99 -6.50 5.75
N ALA A 211 -17.05 -5.78 6.11
CA ALA A 211 -16.99 -4.36 6.49
C ALA A 211 -16.30 -4.17 7.83
N LEU A 212 -15.37 -3.21 7.88
CA LEU A 212 -14.77 -2.67 9.11
C LEU A 212 -15.50 -1.39 9.54
N LYS A 213 -15.36 -0.96 10.80
CA LYS A 213 -16.08 0.20 11.36
C LYS A 213 -15.96 1.50 10.53
N GLU A 214 -14.83 1.69 9.85
CA GLU A 214 -14.55 2.85 8.98
C GLU A 214 -14.83 2.60 7.49
N SER A 215 -15.56 1.54 7.13
CA SER A 215 -15.80 1.21 5.72
C SER A 215 -16.89 2.09 5.11
N ASP A 216 -16.64 2.52 3.88
CA ASP A 216 -17.62 3.21 3.06
C ASP A 216 -18.72 2.24 2.57
N ILE A 217 -19.88 2.79 2.18
CA ILE A 217 -20.91 2.04 1.43
C ILE A 217 -20.68 2.24 -0.07
N ASP A 218 -20.49 1.15 -0.78
CA ASP A 218 -20.37 1.15 -2.24
C ASP A 218 -21.73 0.86 -2.90
N LEU A 219 -22.19 1.74 -3.79
CA LEU A 219 -23.50 1.65 -4.45
C LEU A 219 -23.39 1.65 -5.97
N TYR A 220 -24.09 0.73 -6.63
CA TYR A 220 -24.38 0.80 -8.06
C TYR A 220 -25.79 1.36 -8.27
N LEU A 221 -25.93 2.39 -9.10
CA LEU A 221 -27.23 2.91 -9.50
C LEU A 221 -27.54 2.56 -10.96
N GLN A 222 -28.71 1.97 -11.15
CA GLN A 222 -29.25 1.64 -12.47
C GLN A 222 -30.46 2.51 -12.77
N SER A 223 -30.58 3.03 -14.00
CA SER A 223 -31.80 3.70 -14.45
C SER A 223 -32.95 2.68 -14.53
N TYR A 224 -34.13 3.07 -14.06
CA TYR A 224 -35.31 2.23 -13.98
C TYR A 224 -36.55 2.99 -14.45
N GLY A 225 -37.33 2.40 -15.35
CA GLY A 225 -38.59 2.99 -15.86
C GLY A 225 -38.43 4.07 -16.93
N ASP A 226 -37.22 4.47 -17.31
CA ASP A 226 -36.98 5.34 -18.47
C ASP A 226 -36.98 4.51 -19.77
N GLN A 227 -37.68 4.98 -20.82
CA GLN A 227 -37.70 4.38 -22.16
C GLN A 227 -37.37 5.44 -23.21
N PRO A 228 -36.19 5.38 -23.89
CA PRO A 228 -35.09 4.44 -23.66
C PRO A 228 -34.36 4.67 -22.31
N PRO A 229 -33.64 3.67 -21.78
CA PRO A 229 -32.82 3.82 -20.59
C PRO A 229 -31.83 4.99 -20.71
N LEU A 230 -31.62 5.71 -19.63
CA LEU A 230 -30.66 6.82 -19.65
C LEU A 230 -29.24 6.30 -19.90
N SER A 231 -28.51 6.98 -20.79
CA SER A 231 -27.06 6.75 -20.89
C SER A 231 -26.39 7.00 -19.53
N TYR A 232 -25.32 6.26 -19.22
CA TYR A 232 -24.61 6.41 -17.95
C TYR A 232 -24.18 7.86 -17.69
N LYS A 233 -23.82 8.63 -18.73
CA LYS A 233 -23.45 10.05 -18.62
C LYS A 233 -24.65 10.91 -18.19
N GLN A 234 -25.83 10.65 -18.75
CA GLN A 234 -27.06 11.37 -18.37
C GLN A 234 -27.48 11.01 -16.95
N LEU A 235 -27.45 9.73 -16.59
CA LEU A 235 -27.75 9.26 -15.23
C LEU A 235 -26.77 9.88 -14.22
N TYR A 236 -25.47 9.86 -14.51
CA TYR A 236 -24.43 10.48 -13.68
C TYR A 236 -24.68 11.96 -13.43
N ASN A 237 -25.01 12.72 -14.48
CA ASN A 237 -25.29 14.15 -14.34
C ASN A 237 -26.55 14.41 -13.51
N LYS A 238 -27.63 13.63 -13.73
CA LYS A 238 -28.87 13.73 -12.94
C LYS A 238 -28.63 13.41 -11.46
N VAL A 239 -27.97 12.29 -11.17
CA VAL A 239 -27.63 11.86 -9.80
C VAL A 239 -26.71 12.89 -9.13
N SER A 240 -25.69 13.40 -9.84
CA SER A 240 -24.81 14.43 -9.27
C SER A 240 -25.55 15.72 -8.92
N HIS A 241 -26.46 16.16 -9.79
CA HIS A 241 -27.26 17.37 -9.54
C HIS A 241 -28.21 17.16 -8.36
N PHE A 242 -28.86 16.00 -8.31
CA PHE A 242 -29.70 15.56 -7.22
C PHE A 242 -28.97 15.59 -5.87
N LEU A 243 -27.84 14.88 -5.76
CA LEU A 243 -27.08 14.76 -4.51
C LEU A 243 -26.62 16.12 -3.98
N ARG A 244 -26.27 17.07 -4.85
CA ARG A 244 -25.86 18.43 -4.44
C ARG A 244 -27.00 19.31 -3.91
N ARG A 245 -28.25 18.99 -4.26
CA ARG A 245 -29.45 19.75 -3.87
C ARG A 245 -30.19 19.11 -2.70
N SER A 246 -30.00 17.82 -2.49
CA SER A 246 -30.60 17.10 -1.36
C SER A 246 -30.03 17.62 -0.05
N LYS A 247 -30.88 17.69 0.99
CA LYS A 247 -30.46 17.97 2.37
C LYS A 247 -29.93 16.73 3.09
N CYS A 248 -30.15 15.54 2.52
CA CYS A 248 -29.75 14.27 3.10
C CYS A 248 -28.30 13.89 2.79
N PHE A 249 -27.65 14.58 1.85
CA PHE A 249 -26.28 14.31 1.43
C PHE A 249 -25.41 15.55 1.52
N VAL A 250 -24.22 15.38 2.08
CA VAL A 250 -23.18 16.40 2.20
C VAL A 250 -21.89 15.92 1.55
N ASP A 251 -20.90 16.81 1.44
CA ASP A 251 -19.56 16.49 0.95
C ASP A 251 -19.55 15.78 -0.43
N VAL A 252 -20.35 16.28 -1.38
CA VAL A 252 -20.52 15.67 -2.71
C VAL A 252 -19.35 15.97 -3.64
N PHE A 253 -18.51 14.97 -3.90
CA PHE A 253 -17.35 15.02 -4.78
C PHE A 253 -17.56 14.14 -6.02
N THR A 254 -17.24 14.67 -7.21
CA THR A 254 -17.40 13.95 -8.48
C THR A 254 -16.07 13.62 -9.12
N ILE A 255 -15.82 12.35 -9.43
CA ILE A 255 -14.61 11.86 -10.09
C ILE A 255 -15.01 11.37 -11.50
N ARG A 256 -14.98 12.29 -12.47
CA ARG A 256 -15.51 12.04 -13.83
C ARG A 256 -14.54 11.32 -14.78
N HIS A 257 -13.23 11.51 -14.60
CA HIS A 257 -12.20 11.08 -15.56
C HIS A 257 -11.48 9.78 -15.17
N ALA A 258 -11.97 9.06 -14.16
CA ALA A 258 -11.50 7.72 -13.85
C ALA A 258 -12.09 6.69 -14.83
N ALA A 259 -11.47 5.51 -14.94
CA ALA A 259 -11.96 4.42 -15.78
C ALA A 259 -13.41 4.01 -15.44
N VAL A 260 -13.81 4.16 -14.18
CA VAL A 260 -15.18 4.07 -13.69
C VAL A 260 -15.49 5.41 -13.02
N PRO A 261 -16.37 6.26 -13.58
CA PRO A 261 -16.77 7.50 -12.95
C PRO A 261 -17.51 7.23 -11.62
N ILE A 262 -17.07 7.90 -10.56
CA ILE A 262 -17.63 7.70 -9.19
C ILE A 262 -18.08 9.04 -8.63
N ILE A 263 -19.21 9.05 -7.93
CA ILE A 263 -19.64 10.16 -7.08
C ILE A 263 -19.47 9.75 -5.63
N ARG A 264 -18.69 10.51 -4.87
CA ARG A 264 -18.56 10.35 -3.43
C ARG A 264 -19.45 11.34 -2.71
N CYS A 265 -20.11 10.91 -1.66
CA CYS A 265 -20.85 11.79 -0.76
C CYS A 265 -20.91 11.19 0.64
N LYS A 266 -21.45 11.93 1.59
CA LYS A 266 -21.76 11.45 2.93
C LYS A 266 -23.25 11.61 3.19
N HIS A 267 -23.89 10.58 3.73
CA HIS A 267 -25.29 10.66 4.13
C HIS A 267 -25.39 11.30 5.53
N GLU A 268 -26.12 12.40 5.63
CA GLU A 268 -26.16 13.26 6.82
C GLU A 268 -26.70 12.52 8.04
N LEU A 269 -27.82 11.79 7.88
CA LEU A 269 -28.49 11.11 9.00
C LEU A 269 -27.66 9.97 9.59
N THR A 270 -27.02 9.16 8.74
CA THR A 270 -26.27 7.98 9.20
C THR A 270 -24.79 8.25 9.42
N GLY A 271 -24.27 9.38 8.91
CA GLY A 271 -22.86 9.72 8.94
C GLY A 271 -21.98 8.87 8.02
N LEU A 272 -22.55 8.02 7.17
CA LEU A 272 -21.80 7.09 6.33
C LEU A 272 -21.29 7.76 5.06
N ASN A 273 -20.04 7.48 4.70
CA ASN A 273 -19.48 7.81 3.39
C ASN A 273 -20.00 6.82 2.35
N ILE A 274 -20.24 7.31 1.14
CA ILE A 274 -20.86 6.58 0.05
C ILE A 274 -20.07 6.80 -1.23
N ASP A 275 -19.65 5.72 -1.88
CA ASP A 275 -19.06 5.71 -3.22
C ASP A 275 -20.07 5.16 -4.22
N ILE A 276 -20.53 6.00 -5.16
CA ILE A 276 -21.59 5.67 -6.12
C ILE A 276 -21.00 5.47 -7.52
N ASN A 277 -21.20 4.27 -8.07
CA ASN A 277 -20.88 3.90 -9.44
C ASN A 277 -22.17 3.77 -10.28
N MET A 278 -22.11 4.12 -11.56
CA MET A 278 -23.27 4.07 -12.49
C MET A 278 -22.91 3.50 -13.87
N SER A 279 -21.67 3.09 -14.08
CA SER A 279 -21.19 2.68 -15.41
C SER A 279 -21.32 1.19 -15.66
N ASN A 280 -21.14 0.35 -14.63
CA ASN A 280 -21.13 -1.10 -14.83
C ASN A 280 -21.51 -1.87 -13.54
N PRO A 281 -22.43 -2.86 -13.61
CA PRO A 281 -22.76 -3.74 -12.50
C PRO A 281 -21.68 -4.77 -12.11
N ASN A 282 -20.55 -4.93 -12.82
CA ASN A 282 -19.54 -5.98 -12.51
C ASN A 282 -19.21 -6.13 -11.02
N SER A 283 -19.10 -5.02 -10.29
CA SER A 283 -18.83 -5.03 -8.85
C SER A 283 -19.92 -5.71 -8.02
N THR A 284 -21.19 -5.70 -8.46
CA THR A 284 -22.30 -6.39 -7.78
C THR A 284 -22.17 -7.90 -7.94
N TYR A 285 -21.82 -8.40 -9.13
CA TYR A 285 -21.59 -9.84 -9.37
C TYR A 285 -20.41 -10.35 -8.54
N ASN A 286 -19.26 -9.67 -8.59
CA ASN A 286 -18.07 -10.06 -7.83
C ASN A 286 -18.34 -10.05 -6.31
N SER A 287 -19.11 -9.06 -5.83
CA SER A 287 -19.50 -8.99 -4.41
C SER A 287 -20.51 -10.06 -4.03
N GLY A 288 -21.42 -10.45 -4.95
CA GLY A 288 -22.35 -11.56 -4.77
C GLY A 288 -21.62 -12.89 -4.58
N PHE A 289 -20.68 -13.20 -5.46
CA PHE A 289 -19.84 -14.40 -5.36
C PHE A 289 -19.08 -14.46 -4.03
N VAL A 290 -18.40 -13.36 -3.67
CA VAL A 290 -17.65 -13.30 -2.41
C VAL A 290 -18.60 -13.40 -1.21
N ARG A 291 -19.77 -12.75 -1.24
CA ARG A 291 -20.77 -12.87 -0.17
C ARG A 291 -21.17 -14.32 0.02
N GLU A 292 -21.63 -14.99 -1.04
CA GLU A 292 -22.06 -16.38 -0.92
C GLU A 292 -20.94 -17.25 -0.36
N LEU A 293 -19.71 -17.10 -0.87
CA LEU A 293 -18.55 -17.82 -0.36
C LEU A 293 -18.27 -17.55 1.13
N MET A 294 -18.21 -16.29 1.56
CA MET A 294 -17.93 -15.92 2.95
C MET A 294 -18.99 -16.44 3.92
N PHE A 295 -20.23 -16.60 3.48
CA PHE A 295 -21.34 -17.08 4.30
C PHE A 295 -21.58 -18.60 4.20
N ARG A 296 -20.78 -19.34 3.42
CA ARG A 296 -20.82 -20.81 3.40
C ARG A 296 -20.23 -21.44 4.67
N ASP A 297 -19.22 -20.81 5.26
CA ASP A 297 -18.55 -21.28 6.49
C ASP A 297 -18.03 -20.06 7.28
N GLU A 298 -18.31 -20.00 8.59
CA GLU A 298 -17.95 -18.85 9.43
C GLU A 298 -16.43 -18.59 9.43
N ARG A 299 -15.62 -19.65 9.34
CA ARG A 299 -14.15 -19.55 9.32
C ARG A 299 -13.64 -18.80 8.08
N LEU A 300 -14.35 -18.86 6.95
CA LEU A 300 -14.01 -18.09 5.75
C LEU A 300 -14.21 -16.60 5.96
N ARG A 301 -15.31 -16.23 6.60
CA ARG A 301 -15.59 -14.83 6.95
C ARG A 301 -14.59 -14.31 7.97
N GLU A 302 -14.26 -15.09 8.99
CA GLU A 302 -13.25 -14.73 9.99
C GLU A 302 -11.87 -14.55 9.36
N LEU A 303 -11.44 -15.48 8.49
CA LEU A 303 -10.22 -15.38 7.70
C LEU A 303 -10.19 -14.07 6.88
N GLY A 304 -11.28 -13.80 6.15
CA GLY A 304 -11.43 -12.59 5.33
C GLY A 304 -11.35 -11.30 6.15
N LEU A 305 -12.01 -11.26 7.30
CA LEU A 305 -11.99 -10.11 8.21
C LEU A 305 -10.59 -9.91 8.81
N PHE A 306 -10.00 -10.96 9.37
CA PHE A 306 -8.69 -10.88 9.99
C PHE A 306 -7.61 -10.42 9.00
N LEU A 307 -7.51 -11.05 7.83
CA LEU A 307 -6.51 -10.67 6.82
C LEU A 307 -6.74 -9.25 6.30
N LYS A 308 -8.00 -8.80 6.22
CA LYS A 308 -8.31 -7.41 5.87
C LYS A 308 -7.88 -6.43 6.96
N ILE A 309 -8.08 -6.76 8.25
CA ILE A 309 -7.62 -5.96 9.39
C ILE A 309 -6.10 -5.88 9.38
N TRP A 310 -5.42 -7.03 9.31
CA TRP A 310 -3.97 -7.15 9.18
C TRP A 310 -3.42 -6.28 8.05
N ALA A 311 -4.00 -6.41 6.84
CA ALA A 311 -3.57 -5.64 5.69
C ALA A 311 -3.86 -4.13 5.84
N ARG A 312 -4.96 -3.72 6.51
CA ARG A 312 -5.24 -2.30 6.80
C ARG A 312 -4.26 -1.73 7.81
N LYS A 313 -3.97 -2.46 8.90
CA LYS A 313 -3.05 -2.00 9.95
C LYS A 313 -1.65 -1.78 9.38
N LEU A 314 -1.14 -2.74 8.62
CA LEU A 314 0.18 -2.64 7.98
C LEU A 314 0.20 -1.72 6.74
N LYS A 315 -0.93 -1.08 6.38
CA LYS A 315 -1.06 -0.24 5.18
C LYS A 315 -0.70 -0.99 3.89
N LEU A 316 -0.97 -2.30 3.85
CA LEU A 316 -0.88 -3.14 2.64
C LEU A 316 -2.03 -2.86 1.69
N ILE A 317 -3.19 -2.46 2.21
CA ILE A 317 -4.34 -2.01 1.41
C ILE A 317 -4.64 -0.52 1.62
N GLY A 318 -4.99 0.19 0.53
CA GLY A 318 -5.26 1.62 0.54
C GLY A 318 -4.75 2.37 -0.69
N HIS A 319 -4.66 3.70 -0.60
CA HIS A 319 -4.28 4.57 -1.73
C HIS A 319 -2.86 4.25 -2.25
N GLY A 320 -2.76 3.89 -3.55
CA GLY A 320 -1.49 3.51 -4.18
C GLY A 320 -0.90 2.19 -3.69
N SER A 321 -1.72 1.31 -3.10
CA SER A 321 -1.38 -0.04 -2.66
C SER A 321 -2.37 -1.06 -3.24
N MET A 322 -2.36 -2.29 -2.73
CA MET A 322 -3.35 -3.31 -3.07
C MET A 322 -4.77 -2.86 -2.67
N THR A 323 -5.79 -3.29 -3.40
CA THR A 323 -7.20 -3.08 -3.01
C THR A 323 -7.65 -4.20 -2.06
N SER A 324 -8.69 -3.95 -1.24
CA SER A 324 -9.29 -5.05 -0.45
C SER A 324 -9.80 -6.19 -1.32
N TYR A 325 -10.28 -5.89 -2.53
CA TYR A 325 -10.71 -6.92 -3.48
C TYR A 325 -9.56 -7.79 -3.98
N CYS A 326 -8.40 -7.20 -4.29
CA CYS A 326 -7.21 -7.97 -4.65
C CYS A 326 -6.74 -8.90 -3.52
N LEU A 327 -6.83 -8.48 -2.25
CA LEU A 327 -6.57 -9.36 -1.11
C LEU A 327 -7.57 -10.54 -1.07
N ILE A 328 -8.85 -10.27 -1.30
CA ILE A 328 -9.88 -11.32 -1.34
C ILE A 328 -9.60 -12.31 -2.48
N SER A 329 -9.20 -11.84 -3.67
CA SER A 329 -8.79 -12.71 -4.78
C SER A 329 -7.59 -13.61 -4.40
N MET A 330 -6.62 -13.10 -3.63
CA MET A 330 -5.54 -13.92 -3.08
C MET A 330 -6.06 -14.95 -2.08
N ILE A 331 -6.99 -14.58 -1.19
CA ILE A 331 -7.60 -15.53 -0.25
C ILE A 331 -8.29 -16.66 -1.02
N ILE A 332 -9.05 -16.34 -2.06
CA ILE A 332 -9.72 -17.32 -2.92
C ILE A 332 -8.70 -18.29 -3.55
N VAL A 333 -7.61 -17.78 -4.15
CA VAL A 333 -6.57 -18.64 -4.75
C VAL A 333 -5.89 -19.52 -3.69
N ASN A 334 -5.62 -19.00 -2.49
CA ASN A 334 -5.04 -19.80 -1.42
C ASN A 334 -5.98 -20.94 -0.99
N LEU A 335 -7.29 -20.69 -0.86
CA LEU A 335 -8.27 -21.73 -0.58
C LEU A 335 -8.31 -22.78 -1.71
N GLN A 336 -8.19 -22.35 -2.97
CA GLN A 336 -8.21 -23.23 -4.14
C GLN A 336 -6.99 -24.14 -4.22
N VAL A 337 -5.79 -23.60 -4.00
CA VAL A 337 -4.54 -24.38 -3.98
C VAL A 337 -4.53 -25.40 -2.84
N ASN A 338 -5.17 -25.07 -1.71
CA ASN A 338 -5.37 -26.00 -0.59
C ASN A 338 -6.57 -26.96 -0.79
N ARG A 339 -7.23 -26.94 -1.96
CA ARG A 339 -8.39 -27.78 -2.31
C ARG A 339 -9.59 -27.61 -1.39
N LEU A 340 -9.72 -26.43 -0.78
CA LEU A 340 -10.87 -26.04 0.04
C LEU A 340 -11.96 -25.32 -0.76
N LEU A 341 -11.64 -24.91 -1.99
CA LEU A 341 -12.55 -24.24 -2.92
C LEU A 341 -12.25 -24.70 -4.35
N PRO A 342 -13.24 -25.09 -5.17
CA PRO A 342 -13.00 -25.36 -6.60
C PRO A 342 -12.58 -24.11 -7.38
N SER A 343 -11.98 -24.29 -8.56
CA SER A 343 -11.67 -23.17 -9.46
C SER A 343 -12.95 -22.52 -10.00
N VAL A 344 -12.94 -21.22 -10.33
CA VAL A 344 -14.17 -20.57 -10.85
C VAL A 344 -14.58 -21.19 -12.18
N LYS A 345 -13.62 -21.68 -12.99
CA LYS A 345 -13.91 -22.49 -14.18
C LYS A 345 -14.74 -23.74 -13.84
N GLN A 346 -14.39 -24.45 -12.77
CA GLN A 346 -15.17 -25.59 -12.31
C GLN A 346 -16.55 -25.14 -11.84
N LEU A 347 -16.65 -24.09 -11.02
CA LEU A 347 -17.93 -23.57 -10.51
C LEU A 347 -18.87 -23.12 -11.66
N GLN A 348 -18.31 -22.55 -12.72
CA GLN A 348 -19.05 -22.18 -13.94
C GLN A 348 -19.59 -23.38 -14.71
N SER A 349 -18.86 -24.51 -14.71
CA SER A 349 -19.30 -25.71 -15.42
C SER A 349 -20.50 -26.41 -14.79
N LEU A 350 -20.86 -26.01 -13.56
CA LEU A 350 -21.96 -26.60 -12.79
C LEU A 350 -23.31 -25.92 -13.05
N CYS A 351 -23.34 -24.84 -13.83
CA CYS A 351 -24.55 -24.06 -14.08
C CYS A 351 -24.56 -23.47 -15.49
N PRO A 352 -25.74 -23.17 -16.05
CA PRO A 352 -25.84 -22.46 -17.33
C PRO A 352 -25.13 -21.10 -17.28
N PRO A 353 -24.45 -20.68 -18.36
CA PRO A 353 -23.72 -19.41 -18.40
C PRO A 353 -24.66 -18.21 -18.29
N VAL A 354 -24.20 -17.18 -17.58
CA VAL A 354 -24.87 -15.88 -17.45
C VAL A 354 -23.91 -14.85 -18.00
N ILE A 355 -24.04 -14.58 -19.30
CA ILE A 355 -23.15 -13.67 -20.03
C ILE A 355 -23.65 -12.24 -19.90
N TRP A 356 -22.74 -11.34 -19.51
CA TRP A 356 -22.98 -9.91 -19.50
C TRP A 356 -21.75 -9.16 -20.00
N SER A 357 -21.89 -8.37 -21.07
CA SER A 357 -20.75 -7.64 -21.68
C SER A 357 -19.61 -8.58 -22.09
N GLY A 358 -19.94 -9.77 -22.60
CA GLY A 358 -18.99 -10.82 -23.02
C GLY A 358 -18.35 -11.60 -21.88
N VAL A 359 -18.73 -11.38 -20.62
CA VAL A 359 -18.16 -12.03 -19.43
C VAL A 359 -19.19 -12.98 -18.81
N ASN A 360 -18.77 -14.22 -18.50
CA ASN A 360 -19.61 -15.19 -17.78
C ASN A 360 -19.54 -14.96 -16.27
N TYR A 361 -20.65 -14.59 -15.65
CA TYR A 361 -20.78 -14.40 -14.20
C TYR A 361 -21.48 -15.56 -13.48
N ALA A 362 -21.84 -16.63 -14.21
CA ALA A 362 -22.46 -17.79 -13.58
C ALA A 362 -21.48 -18.51 -12.65
N TYR A 363 -21.99 -19.08 -11.56
CA TYR A 363 -21.28 -20.03 -10.71
C TYR A 363 -22.31 -20.79 -9.87
N SER A 364 -21.99 -22.02 -9.46
CA SER A 364 -22.66 -22.68 -8.34
C SER A 364 -21.63 -23.12 -7.32
N LEU A 365 -21.89 -22.79 -6.05
CA LEU A 365 -21.08 -23.23 -4.91
C LEU A 365 -21.62 -24.52 -4.27
N ASP A 366 -22.62 -25.18 -4.88
CA ASP A 366 -23.36 -26.28 -4.24
C ASP A 366 -22.51 -27.53 -4.02
N LEU A 367 -21.52 -27.75 -4.88
CA LEU A 367 -20.57 -28.86 -4.76
C LEU A 367 -19.30 -28.50 -3.98
N MET A 368 -19.27 -27.33 -3.31
CA MET A 368 -18.14 -26.97 -2.47
C MET A 368 -18.09 -27.89 -1.24
N PRO A 369 -16.99 -28.64 -1.03
CA PRO A 369 -16.87 -29.46 0.16
C PRO A 369 -16.84 -28.57 1.42
N PRO A 370 -17.40 -29.02 2.55
CA PRO A 370 -17.26 -28.30 3.80
C PRO A 370 -15.78 -28.23 4.18
N ILE A 371 -15.37 -27.14 4.84
CA ILE A 371 -14.01 -27.07 5.37
C ILE A 371 -13.88 -28.13 6.47
N PRO A 372 -12.88 -29.03 6.41
CA PRO A 372 -12.71 -30.06 7.42
C PRO A 372 -12.67 -29.47 8.83
N GLU A 373 -13.35 -30.09 9.80
CA GLU A 373 -13.45 -29.58 11.19
C GLU A 373 -12.08 -29.42 11.86
N ARG A 374 -11.12 -30.27 11.50
CA ARG A 374 -9.72 -30.21 11.98
C ARG A 374 -8.96 -28.95 11.58
N ILE A 375 -9.46 -28.18 10.60
CA ILE A 375 -8.82 -26.95 10.11
C ILE A 375 -9.45 -25.76 10.84
N THR A 376 -8.69 -25.14 11.72
CA THR A 376 -9.13 -23.93 12.45
C THR A 376 -9.00 -22.69 11.57
N THR A 377 -9.67 -21.59 11.95
CA THR A 377 -9.47 -20.29 11.26
C THR A 377 -8.00 -19.84 11.35
N LEU A 378 -7.32 -20.12 12.47
CA LEU A 378 -5.90 -19.84 12.60
C LEU A 378 -5.08 -20.63 11.57
N ASP A 379 -5.37 -21.92 11.34
CA ASP A 379 -4.69 -22.70 10.31
C ASP A 379 -4.87 -22.11 8.92
N LEU A 380 -6.07 -21.61 8.59
CA LEU A 380 -6.32 -20.92 7.32
C LEU A 380 -5.46 -19.64 7.20
N ILE A 381 -5.36 -18.85 8.28
CA ILE A 381 -4.51 -17.65 8.34
C ILE A 381 -3.03 -18.04 8.16
N LYS A 382 -2.56 -19.08 8.87
CA LYS A 382 -1.19 -19.60 8.76
C LYS A 382 -0.88 -20.05 7.34
N ASN A 383 -1.77 -20.83 6.74
CA ASN A 383 -1.64 -21.32 5.36
C ASN A 383 -1.57 -20.17 4.35
N PHE A 384 -2.31 -19.09 4.55
CA PHE A 384 -2.22 -17.90 3.70
C PHE A 384 -0.82 -17.28 3.76
N PHE A 385 -0.27 -17.05 4.96
CA PHE A 385 1.05 -16.45 5.12
C PHE A 385 2.18 -17.35 4.60
N VAL A 386 2.16 -18.64 4.96
CA VAL A 386 3.17 -19.62 4.52
C VAL A 386 3.15 -19.81 3.01
N TYR A 387 1.97 -19.88 2.40
CA TYR A 387 1.87 -20.01 0.95
C TYR A 387 2.44 -18.77 0.26
N TYR A 388 1.95 -17.57 0.60
CA TYR A 388 2.34 -16.38 -0.13
C TYR A 388 3.75 -15.85 0.18
N CYS A 389 4.41 -16.28 1.26
CA CYS A 389 5.82 -15.96 1.48
C CYS A 389 6.76 -16.68 0.50
N THR A 390 6.30 -17.79 -0.12
CA THR A 390 7.09 -18.60 -1.08
C THR A 390 6.77 -18.31 -2.55
N VAL A 391 5.62 -17.67 -2.84
CA VAL A 391 5.14 -17.43 -4.22
C VAL A 391 6.04 -16.46 -4.99
N ASN A 392 6.39 -16.84 -6.22
CA ASN A 392 7.10 -15.98 -7.16
C ASN A 392 6.13 -15.06 -7.94
N PHE A 393 5.69 -13.97 -7.29
CA PHE A 393 4.80 -12.96 -7.90
C PHE A 393 5.31 -12.33 -9.21
N GLU A 394 6.62 -12.39 -9.49
CA GLU A 394 7.19 -11.84 -10.73
C GLU A 394 6.95 -12.74 -11.93
N LYS A 395 6.94 -14.06 -11.73
CA LYS A 395 6.71 -15.05 -12.79
C LYS A 395 5.29 -15.60 -12.84
N SER A 396 4.50 -15.39 -11.79
CA SER A 396 3.20 -16.04 -11.67
C SER A 396 2.00 -15.10 -11.80
N VAL A 397 0.91 -15.63 -12.37
CA VAL A 397 -0.44 -15.06 -12.31
C VAL A 397 -1.22 -15.86 -11.27
N LEU A 398 -1.74 -15.17 -10.26
CA LEU A 398 -2.67 -15.76 -9.31
C LEU A 398 -4.05 -15.72 -9.98
N SER A 399 -4.55 -16.88 -10.40
CA SER A 399 -5.80 -16.98 -11.16
C SER A 399 -6.88 -17.69 -10.35
N PRO A 400 -7.89 -16.97 -9.83
CA PRO A 400 -9.06 -17.60 -9.23
C PRO A 400 -9.86 -18.44 -10.24
N PHE A 401 -9.79 -18.06 -11.53
CA PHE A 401 -10.44 -18.80 -12.61
C PHE A 401 -9.87 -20.19 -12.81
N LEU A 402 -8.55 -20.29 -12.89
CA LEU A 402 -7.85 -21.57 -13.01
C LEU A 402 -7.70 -22.29 -11.66
N GLY A 403 -7.82 -21.55 -10.55
CA GLY A 403 -7.69 -22.09 -9.19
C GLY A 403 -6.25 -22.31 -8.76
N ASP A 404 -5.30 -21.62 -9.40
CA ASP A 404 -3.86 -21.87 -9.21
C ASP A 404 -2.99 -20.62 -9.46
N CYS A 405 -1.72 -20.74 -9.10
CA CYS A 405 -0.65 -19.79 -9.37
C CYS A 405 0.12 -20.25 -10.61
N VAL A 406 -0.32 -19.80 -11.78
CA VAL A 406 0.19 -20.25 -13.09
C VAL A 406 1.33 -19.37 -13.60
N ASP A 407 2.16 -19.88 -14.50
CA ASP A 407 3.26 -19.11 -15.10
C ASP A 407 2.73 -18.08 -16.12
N LYS A 408 3.20 -16.83 -16.01
CA LYS A 408 2.74 -15.68 -16.80
C LYS A 408 2.94 -15.87 -18.29
N GLU A 409 4.13 -16.29 -18.69
CA GLU A 409 4.54 -16.34 -20.09
C GLU A 409 3.87 -17.49 -20.83
N THR A 410 3.84 -18.66 -20.20
CA THR A 410 3.23 -19.86 -20.81
C THR A 410 1.70 -19.79 -20.85
N THR A 411 1.06 -19.10 -19.90
CA THR A 411 -0.40 -19.02 -19.83
C THR A 411 -0.97 -17.86 -20.66
N LEU A 412 -0.52 -16.63 -20.41
CA LEU A 412 -1.06 -15.42 -21.05
C LEU A 412 -0.12 -14.80 -22.08
N GLY A 413 1.17 -15.10 -22.03
CA GLY A 413 2.17 -14.61 -23.00
C GLY A 413 2.21 -15.43 -24.30
N THR A 414 1.64 -16.63 -24.30
CA THR A 414 1.65 -17.55 -25.45
C THR A 414 0.25 -17.64 -26.07
N PRO A 415 0.07 -17.34 -27.37
CA PRO A 415 -1.23 -17.49 -28.03
C PRO A 415 -1.80 -18.90 -27.87
N GLY A 416 -3.06 -19.01 -27.43
CA GLY A 416 -3.71 -20.30 -27.15
C GLY A 416 -3.28 -20.98 -25.84
N GLY A 417 -2.39 -20.36 -25.05
CA GLY A 417 -2.02 -20.83 -23.71
C GLY A 417 -3.16 -20.74 -22.69
N PHE A 418 -4.17 -19.92 -22.98
CA PHE A 418 -5.39 -19.78 -22.18
C PHE A 418 -6.62 -19.56 -23.09
N PRO A 419 -7.20 -20.65 -23.64
CA PRO A 419 -8.28 -20.55 -24.62
C PRO A 419 -9.53 -19.81 -24.13
N GLU A 420 -9.92 -19.97 -22.87
CA GLU A 420 -11.10 -19.32 -22.29
C GLU A 420 -10.90 -17.80 -22.16
N TYR A 421 -9.66 -17.36 -21.92
CA TYR A 421 -9.31 -15.94 -21.95
C TYR A 421 -9.45 -15.38 -23.37
N ASP A 422 -8.89 -16.07 -24.37
CA ASP A 422 -8.97 -15.66 -25.77
C ASP A 422 -10.43 -15.63 -26.28
N GLU A 423 -11.25 -16.59 -25.86
CA GLU A 423 -12.68 -16.64 -26.17
C GLU A 423 -13.44 -15.49 -25.51
N GLN A 424 -13.19 -15.23 -24.21
CA GLN A 424 -13.83 -14.11 -23.52
C GLN A 424 -13.50 -12.77 -24.18
N LEU A 425 -12.25 -12.53 -24.59
CA LEU A 425 -11.89 -11.30 -25.29
C LEU A 425 -12.65 -11.12 -26.61
N LYS A 426 -12.91 -12.21 -27.34
CA LYS A 426 -13.71 -12.16 -28.58
C LYS A 426 -15.16 -11.81 -28.28
N LEU A 427 -15.79 -12.48 -27.31
CA LEU A 427 -17.16 -12.17 -26.89
C LEU A 427 -17.31 -10.72 -26.42
N MET A 428 -16.34 -10.22 -25.65
CA MET A 428 -16.31 -8.81 -25.25
C MET A 428 -16.19 -7.85 -26.44
N HIS A 429 -15.37 -8.19 -27.43
CA HIS A 429 -15.23 -7.40 -28.66
C HIS A 429 -16.54 -7.35 -29.44
N ASP A 430 -17.16 -8.50 -29.64
CA ASP A 430 -18.40 -8.66 -30.39
C ASP A 430 -19.55 -7.90 -29.72
N GLU A 431 -19.63 -7.90 -28.39
CA GLU A 431 -20.67 -7.16 -27.66
C GLU A 431 -20.45 -5.66 -27.58
N THR A 432 -19.20 -5.20 -27.44
CA THR A 432 -18.90 -3.77 -27.22
C THR A 432 -18.57 -3.01 -28.51
N GLY A 433 -18.28 -3.72 -29.61
CA GLY A 433 -17.79 -3.16 -30.87
C GLY A 433 -16.39 -2.54 -30.78
N ALA A 434 -15.70 -2.68 -29.63
CA ALA A 434 -14.37 -2.15 -29.39
C ALA A 434 -13.45 -3.27 -28.86
N PRO A 435 -12.15 -3.28 -29.22
CA PRO A 435 -11.25 -4.31 -28.72
C PRO A 435 -11.05 -4.13 -27.20
N PRO A 436 -11.25 -5.18 -26.38
CA PRO A 436 -11.00 -5.11 -24.95
C PRO A 436 -9.51 -4.91 -24.64
N GLU A 437 -9.22 -4.28 -23.50
CA GLU A 437 -7.83 -4.12 -23.03
C GLU A 437 -7.27 -5.48 -22.58
N ALA A 438 -6.14 -5.87 -23.15
CA ALA A 438 -5.46 -7.13 -22.81
C ALA A 438 -4.93 -7.13 -21.36
N PHE A 439 -4.76 -8.34 -20.80
CA PHE A 439 -4.21 -8.51 -19.46
C PHE A 439 -2.79 -7.93 -19.35
N LYS A 440 -2.60 -7.00 -18.41
CA LYS A 440 -1.32 -6.32 -18.19
C LYS A 440 -0.35 -7.20 -17.40
N LEU A 441 0.54 -7.88 -18.13
CA LEU A 441 1.62 -8.73 -17.59
C LEU A 441 2.82 -7.93 -17.09
N ASP A 442 3.01 -6.70 -17.58
CA ASP A 442 4.09 -5.77 -17.24
C ASP A 442 3.95 -5.12 -15.84
N ARG A 443 3.53 -5.91 -14.85
CA ARG A 443 3.17 -5.44 -13.51
C ARG A 443 3.97 -6.18 -12.45
N ALA A 444 4.24 -5.48 -11.34
CA ALA A 444 4.96 -6.05 -10.21
C ALA A 444 4.28 -7.33 -9.69
N MET A 445 2.94 -7.33 -9.70
CA MET A 445 2.10 -8.42 -9.23
C MET A 445 0.92 -8.60 -10.20
N CYS A 446 0.60 -9.85 -10.51
CA CYS A 446 -0.50 -10.21 -11.40
C CYS A 446 -1.50 -11.09 -10.65
N VAL A 447 -2.66 -10.52 -10.36
CA VAL A 447 -3.80 -11.25 -9.77
C VAL A 447 -4.97 -11.05 -10.72
N GLN A 448 -5.49 -12.15 -11.25
CA GLN A 448 -6.61 -12.13 -12.18
C GLN A 448 -7.92 -11.92 -11.43
N ASP A 449 -8.86 -11.20 -12.05
CA ASP A 449 -10.24 -11.21 -11.60
C ASP A 449 -10.86 -12.61 -11.80
N PRO A 450 -11.73 -13.10 -10.89
CA PRO A 450 -12.42 -14.38 -11.02
C PRO A 450 -13.25 -14.54 -12.29
N PHE A 451 -13.82 -13.45 -12.81
CA PHE A 451 -14.76 -13.48 -13.94
C PHE A 451 -14.21 -12.70 -15.14
N GLU A 452 -13.69 -11.48 -14.92
CA GLU A 452 -13.12 -10.62 -15.97
C GLU A 452 -11.66 -11.03 -16.26
N LEU A 453 -11.43 -12.01 -17.12
CA LEU A 453 -10.12 -12.66 -17.30
C LEU A 453 -9.01 -11.72 -17.79
N GLN A 454 -9.37 -10.61 -18.44
CA GLN A 454 -8.46 -9.54 -18.87
C GLN A 454 -8.07 -8.55 -17.77
N ARG A 455 -8.73 -8.61 -16.62
CA ARG A 455 -8.55 -7.64 -15.54
C ARG A 455 -7.50 -8.12 -14.52
N ASN A 456 -6.38 -7.40 -14.45
CA ASN A 456 -5.43 -7.51 -13.34
C ASN A 456 -5.90 -6.66 -12.15
N VAL A 457 -6.38 -7.29 -11.07
CA VAL A 457 -6.86 -6.61 -9.86
C VAL A 457 -5.73 -6.04 -9.00
N ALA A 458 -4.48 -6.46 -9.24
CA ALA A 458 -3.26 -5.96 -8.61
C ALA A 458 -2.58 -4.82 -9.39
N LYS A 459 -3.21 -4.26 -10.44
CA LYS A 459 -2.60 -3.25 -11.34
C LYS A 459 -2.02 -2.00 -10.66
N THR A 460 -2.48 -1.66 -9.45
CA THR A 460 -2.01 -0.50 -8.67
C THR A 460 -0.84 -0.82 -7.75
N VAL A 461 -0.50 -2.10 -7.57
CA VAL A 461 0.58 -2.54 -6.67
C VAL A 461 1.92 -2.18 -7.28
N SER A 462 2.66 -1.31 -6.61
CA SER A 462 4.03 -0.99 -7.03
C SER A 462 5.01 -2.07 -6.56
N ILE A 463 6.19 -2.10 -7.18
CA ILE A 463 7.31 -2.97 -6.75
C ILE A 463 7.63 -2.73 -5.27
N SER A 464 7.63 -1.47 -4.81
CA SER A 464 7.91 -1.15 -3.40
C SER A 464 6.81 -1.63 -2.44
N ASN A 465 5.54 -1.64 -2.83
CA ASN A 465 4.53 -2.27 -1.98
C ASN A 465 4.63 -3.80 -2.02
N LEU A 466 4.98 -4.40 -3.16
CA LEU A 466 5.16 -5.85 -3.25
C LEU A 466 6.31 -6.33 -2.37
N CYS A 467 7.46 -5.64 -2.38
CA CYS A 467 8.56 -5.97 -1.47
C CYS A 467 8.14 -5.86 -0.01
N PHE A 468 7.38 -4.81 0.35
CA PHE A 468 6.87 -4.65 1.70
C PHE A 468 5.85 -5.75 2.08
N LEU A 469 4.96 -6.13 1.15
CA LEU A 469 4.04 -7.26 1.33
C LEU A 469 4.80 -8.57 1.57
N ARG A 470 5.83 -8.87 0.78
CA ARG A 470 6.69 -10.06 0.96
C ARG A 470 7.30 -10.09 2.37
N GLN A 471 7.82 -8.96 2.85
CA GLN A 471 8.38 -8.86 4.20
C GLN A 471 7.33 -9.14 5.29
N CYS A 472 6.14 -8.54 5.17
CA CYS A 472 5.04 -8.80 6.11
C CYS A 472 4.61 -10.27 6.09
N LEU A 473 4.55 -10.90 4.91
CA LEU A 473 4.19 -12.31 4.77
C LEU A 473 5.22 -13.24 5.42
N VAL A 474 6.52 -13.01 5.20
CA VAL A 474 7.61 -13.81 5.80
C VAL A 474 7.56 -13.73 7.31
N LEU A 475 7.51 -12.51 7.88
CA LEU A 475 7.47 -12.34 9.34
C LEU A 475 6.18 -12.89 9.95
N ALA A 476 5.03 -12.74 9.28
CA ALA A 476 3.78 -13.32 9.73
C ALA A 476 3.82 -14.85 9.72
N ALA A 477 4.41 -15.46 8.68
CA ALA A 477 4.62 -16.90 8.60
C ALA A 477 5.56 -17.41 9.72
N GLN A 478 6.65 -16.68 10.00
CA GLN A 478 7.57 -17.01 11.09
C GLN A 478 6.88 -16.94 12.46
N ALA A 479 6.13 -15.87 12.74
CA ALA A 479 5.40 -15.74 14.01
C ALA A 479 4.32 -16.82 14.18
N CYS A 480 3.70 -17.25 13.09
CA CYS A 480 2.75 -18.35 13.09
C CYS A 480 3.39 -19.73 13.31
N GLY A 481 4.67 -19.89 12.97
CA GLY A 481 5.45 -21.10 13.19
C GLY A 481 6.17 -21.16 14.54
N ASP A 482 6.30 -20.01 15.23
CA ASP A 482 6.90 -19.92 16.56
C ASP A 482 5.99 -20.58 17.62
N GLN A 483 6.51 -21.61 18.30
CA GLN A 483 5.77 -22.36 19.31
C GLN A 483 5.44 -21.51 20.55
N GLN A 484 6.31 -20.60 20.96
CA GLN A 484 6.07 -19.74 22.12
C GLN A 484 4.97 -18.74 21.83
N LEU A 485 5.02 -18.05 20.68
CA LEU A 485 3.95 -17.15 20.24
C LEU A 485 2.64 -17.90 19.98
N SER A 486 2.71 -19.09 19.37
CA SER A 486 1.51 -19.91 19.13
C SER A 486 0.83 -20.38 20.42
N SER A 487 1.57 -20.51 21.53
CA SER A 487 1.02 -20.84 22.85
C SER A 487 0.32 -19.67 23.55
N GLN A 488 0.51 -18.44 23.04
CA GLN A 488 0.00 -17.18 23.60
C GLN A 488 -0.76 -16.39 22.51
N PRO A 489 -2.00 -16.79 22.18
CA PRO A 489 -2.78 -16.20 21.09
C PRO A 489 -2.94 -14.67 21.20
N GLU A 490 -3.07 -14.13 22.41
CA GLU A 490 -3.12 -12.70 22.69
C GLU A 490 -1.88 -11.97 22.15
N LYS A 491 -0.68 -12.52 22.40
CA LYS A 491 0.57 -11.95 21.91
C LYS A 491 0.76 -12.18 20.42
N LEU A 492 0.30 -13.33 19.91
CA LEU A 492 0.36 -13.62 18.47
C LEU A 492 -0.47 -12.60 17.66
N TYR A 493 -1.71 -12.33 18.07
CA TYR A 493 -2.57 -11.38 17.35
C TYR A 493 -2.11 -9.93 17.50
N ASP A 494 -1.64 -9.51 18.68
CA ASP A 494 -0.98 -8.21 18.85
C ASP A 494 0.26 -8.09 17.94
N TYR A 495 1.10 -9.12 17.90
CA TYR A 495 2.29 -9.13 17.06
C TYR A 495 1.95 -9.04 15.57
N LEU A 496 0.98 -9.82 15.10
CA LEU A 496 0.55 -9.80 13.69
C LEU A 496 -0.02 -8.44 13.26
N LEU A 497 -0.68 -7.70 14.16
CA LEU A 497 -1.26 -6.40 13.83
C LEU A 497 -0.31 -5.22 14.05
N PHE A 498 0.56 -5.29 15.06
CA PHE A 498 1.41 -4.18 15.49
C PHE A 498 2.90 -4.54 15.57
N GLY A 499 3.26 -5.71 16.11
CA GLY A 499 4.65 -6.12 16.31
C GLY A 499 5.46 -6.33 15.02
N LEU A 500 4.81 -6.68 13.91
CA LEU A 500 5.47 -6.81 12.59
C LEU A 500 6.13 -5.50 12.15
N ALA A 501 5.48 -4.36 12.38
CA ALA A 501 6.05 -3.06 12.03
C ALA A 501 7.30 -2.76 12.88
N ASP A 502 7.25 -3.05 14.18
CA ASP A 502 8.37 -2.85 15.12
C ASP A 502 9.59 -3.70 14.70
N ARG A 503 9.36 -4.96 14.34
CA ARG A 503 10.41 -5.90 13.90
C ARG A 503 11.10 -5.46 12.62
N LEU A 504 10.33 -4.97 11.64
CA LEU A 504 10.87 -4.43 10.39
C LEU A 504 11.75 -3.19 10.60
N VAL A 505 11.49 -2.42 11.67
CA VAL A 505 12.34 -1.28 12.06
C VAL A 505 13.58 -1.75 12.82
N ALA A 506 13.46 -2.75 13.70
CA ALA A 506 14.58 -3.28 14.46
C ALA A 506 15.65 -3.90 13.54
N ASP A 507 15.24 -4.70 12.55
CA ASP A 507 16.15 -5.33 11.58
C ASP A 507 16.93 -4.27 10.75
N LYS A 508 16.33 -3.09 10.54
CA LYS A 508 17.00 -1.93 9.91
C LYS A 508 18.12 -1.34 10.78
N ILE A 509 17.92 -1.21 12.10
CA ILE A 509 18.95 -0.66 13.02
C ILE A 509 20.17 -1.58 13.06
N VAL A 510 19.94 -2.89 13.01
CA VAL A 510 21.02 -3.90 12.99
C VAL A 510 21.77 -3.87 11.66
N ALA A 511 21.08 -3.69 10.53
CA ALA A 511 21.70 -3.58 9.21
C ALA A 511 22.56 -2.31 9.06
N ASP A 512 22.07 -1.14 9.50
CA ASP A 512 22.80 0.14 9.39
C ASP A 512 24.06 0.17 10.29
N LYS A 513 24.02 -0.49 11.46
CA LYS A 513 25.19 -0.64 12.36
C LYS A 513 26.29 -1.53 11.78
N ARG A 514 25.98 -2.48 10.90
CA ARG A 514 26.95 -3.41 10.31
C ARG A 514 27.63 -2.89 9.03
N THR A 515 27.12 -1.81 8.44
CA THR A 515 27.71 -1.17 7.24
C THR A 515 28.72 -0.04 7.54
N GLY A 516 28.96 0.27 8.82
CA GLY A 516 30.02 1.20 9.22
C GLY A 516 31.39 0.52 9.24
N SER A 517 32.22 0.79 8.22
CA SER A 517 33.60 0.30 8.17
C SER A 517 34.43 0.81 9.35
N ALA A 518 35.19 -0.10 9.94
CA ALA A 518 36.22 0.17 10.92
C ALA A 518 37.24 1.23 10.45
N THR A 519 37.63 2.12 11.36
CA THR A 519 38.98 2.72 11.38
C THR A 519 39.47 2.81 12.84
N PRO A 520 40.79 2.69 13.08
CA PRO A 520 41.32 2.19 14.35
C PRO A 520 41.49 3.25 15.44
N ARG A 521 41.39 2.76 16.68
CA ARG A 521 41.66 3.47 17.95
C ARG A 521 43.01 4.23 17.90
N LYS A 522 42.99 5.51 18.26
CA LYS A 522 44.11 6.17 18.94
C LYS A 522 43.69 6.55 20.35
N GLN A 523 44.50 6.09 21.30
CA GLN A 523 44.43 6.35 22.73
C GLN A 523 44.50 7.86 23.00
N GLN A 524 43.68 8.37 23.93
CA GLN A 524 44.13 9.43 24.84
C GLN A 524 43.28 9.45 26.13
N LYS A 525 44.02 9.19 27.21
CA LYS A 525 43.85 9.48 28.65
C LYS A 525 42.46 9.72 29.25
N ILE A 526 42.19 8.85 30.23
CA ILE A 526 41.23 9.00 31.33
C ILE A 526 41.69 10.12 32.26
N GLU A 527 40.81 11.06 32.56
CA GLU A 527 40.81 11.79 33.84
C GLU A 527 39.38 11.77 34.41
N ASN A 528 39.28 11.26 35.63
CA ASN A 528 38.05 11.08 36.40
C ASN A 528 37.62 12.40 37.03
N VAL A 529 36.38 12.84 36.81
CA VAL A 529 35.67 13.69 37.80
C VAL A 529 34.23 13.21 37.94
N ARG A 530 33.91 12.85 39.18
CA ARG A 530 32.64 12.35 39.70
C ARG A 530 31.79 13.57 40.09
N VAL A 531 30.54 13.67 39.62
CA VAL A 531 29.60 14.71 40.10
C VAL A 531 28.27 14.07 40.51
N GLN A 532 27.91 14.33 41.76
CA GLN A 532 26.67 13.94 42.45
C GLN A 532 25.46 14.80 42.03
N PRO A 533 24.22 14.36 42.28
CA PRO A 533 23.01 15.13 41.96
C PRO A 533 22.68 16.17 43.05
N PRO A 534 22.17 17.38 42.73
CA PRO A 534 21.54 18.28 43.70
C PRO A 534 20.03 17.94 43.80
N ILE A 535 19.48 17.58 44.96
CA ILE A 535 19.09 18.36 46.16
C ILE A 535 17.95 19.36 45.89
N VAL A 536 16.82 19.07 46.54
CA VAL A 536 15.59 19.86 46.69
C VAL A 536 15.79 20.94 47.74
N GLY A 537 15.21 22.13 47.53
CA GLY A 537 15.05 23.17 48.54
C GLY A 537 13.83 24.05 48.25
N GLU A 538 12.82 23.95 49.11
CA GLU A 538 11.63 24.82 49.24
C GLU A 538 12.03 26.21 49.78
N ALA A 539 11.59 27.31 49.17
CA ALA A 539 10.36 28.11 49.41
C ALA A 539 10.59 29.32 50.32
N GLN A 540 10.23 30.53 49.83
CA GLN A 540 9.67 31.60 50.66
C GLN A 540 8.89 32.62 49.83
N GLU A 541 7.80 33.07 50.45
CA GLU A 541 6.60 33.71 49.90
C GLU A 541 6.77 35.21 49.58
N THR A 542 5.96 35.73 48.64
CA THR A 542 5.36 37.07 48.83
C THR A 542 4.06 37.26 48.05
N LYS A 543 2.97 37.38 48.82
CA LYS A 543 1.67 38.05 48.64
C LYS A 543 1.02 38.19 47.25
N VAL A 544 -0.14 37.54 47.17
CA VAL A 544 -1.21 37.65 46.18
C VAL A 544 -2.06 38.90 46.41
N GLU A 545 -2.25 39.71 45.37
CA GLU A 545 -3.45 40.55 45.18
C GLU A 545 -4.19 40.07 43.92
N ALA A 546 -5.52 40.04 44.02
CA ALA A 546 -6.44 39.39 43.11
C ALA A 546 -6.70 40.18 41.81
N GLY A 547 -6.75 39.48 40.69
CA GLY A 547 -7.23 40.01 39.41
C GLY A 547 -7.07 38.97 38.29
N GLY A 548 -8.09 38.13 38.08
CA GLY A 548 -8.05 37.05 37.10
C GLY A 548 -8.12 37.52 35.65
N VAL A 549 -7.26 36.96 34.79
CA VAL A 549 -7.53 36.72 33.37
C VAL A 549 -6.87 35.39 32.99
N TYR A 550 -7.68 34.45 32.50
CA TYR A 550 -7.23 33.15 32.00
C TYR A 550 -6.29 33.34 30.80
N ASN A 551 -4.99 33.09 30.99
CA ASN A 551 -4.03 32.98 29.87
C ASN A 551 -4.23 31.64 29.16
N ALA A 552 -5.20 31.58 28.25
CA ALA A 552 -5.24 30.54 27.23
C ALA A 552 -4.02 30.71 26.30
N PRO A 553 -3.33 29.62 25.91
CA PRO A 553 -2.22 29.70 24.96
C PRO A 553 -2.69 30.33 23.63
N PRO A 554 -1.84 31.11 22.95
CA PRO A 554 -2.22 31.79 21.71
C PRO A 554 -2.68 30.76 20.67
N ILE A 555 -3.82 31.04 20.02
CA ILE A 555 -4.38 30.19 18.96
C ILE A 555 -3.48 30.30 17.73
N VAL A 556 -2.74 29.25 17.41
CA VAL A 556 -1.79 29.19 16.28
C VAL A 556 -2.18 28.07 15.30
N ARG A 557 -2.00 28.29 14.00
CA ARG A 557 -2.03 27.23 12.97
C ARG A 557 -0.66 27.08 12.33
N SER A 558 -0.18 25.83 12.29
CA SER A 558 1.17 25.50 11.84
C SER A 558 1.21 24.69 10.55
N HIS A 559 2.33 24.77 9.84
CA HIS A 559 2.69 23.92 8.71
C HIS A 559 4.20 23.69 8.66
N VAL A 560 4.63 22.46 8.41
CA VAL A 560 6.06 22.10 8.41
C VAL A 560 6.52 21.78 6.99
N ILE A 561 7.67 22.33 6.61
CA ILE A 561 8.35 22.10 5.34
C ILE A 561 9.72 21.50 5.62
N THR A 562 10.10 20.48 4.84
CA THR A 562 11.40 19.81 4.90
C THR A 562 12.02 19.74 3.50
N PRO A 563 13.35 19.79 3.36
CA PRO A 563 14.03 19.79 2.07
C PRO A 563 13.78 18.51 1.29
N THR A 564 13.38 18.64 0.03
CA THR A 564 13.26 17.48 -0.87
C THR A 564 14.61 17.10 -1.47
N THR A 565 14.77 15.86 -1.93
CA THR A 565 15.99 15.45 -2.66
C THR A 565 16.22 16.28 -3.93
N ASN A 566 15.16 16.77 -4.57
CA ASN A 566 15.28 17.62 -5.76
C ASN A 566 15.75 19.03 -5.41
N ASP A 567 15.30 19.59 -4.28
CA ASP A 567 15.75 20.89 -3.78
C ASP A 567 17.27 20.86 -3.53
N LEU A 568 17.74 19.84 -2.81
CA LEU A 568 19.16 19.67 -2.49
C LEU A 568 20.02 19.43 -3.74
N LYS A 569 19.51 18.68 -4.73
CA LYS A 569 20.20 18.48 -6.02
C LYS A 569 20.32 19.79 -6.80
N CYS A 570 19.25 20.58 -6.84
CA CYS A 570 19.24 21.88 -7.51
C CYS A 570 20.17 22.88 -6.82
N LEU A 571 20.19 22.88 -5.48
CA LEU A 571 21.12 23.72 -4.71
C LEU A 571 22.56 23.32 -4.95
N ARG A 572 22.86 22.01 -5.03
CA ARG A 572 24.23 21.56 -5.26
C ARG A 572 24.84 22.16 -6.52
N SER A 573 24.09 22.29 -7.62
CA SER A 573 24.59 22.97 -8.83
C SER A 573 24.81 24.48 -8.66
N VAL A 574 24.01 25.15 -7.83
CA VAL A 574 24.07 26.61 -7.60
C VAL A 574 25.16 26.96 -6.57
N VAL A 575 25.23 26.21 -5.48
CA VAL A 575 26.21 26.38 -4.39
C VAL A 575 27.62 26.02 -4.87
N LEU A 576 27.80 25.01 -5.73
CA LEU A 576 29.12 24.70 -6.32
C LEU A 576 29.64 25.79 -7.28
N SER A 577 28.75 26.61 -7.84
CA SER A 577 29.12 27.71 -8.75
C SER A 577 29.41 29.04 -8.02
N SER A 578 29.05 29.10 -6.74
CA SER A 578 29.23 30.27 -5.89
C SER A 578 30.39 29.95 -4.95
N ASN A 579 31.61 30.46 -5.19
CA ASN A 579 32.75 30.29 -4.27
C ASN A 579 32.43 30.93 -2.90
N THR A 580 31.71 30.21 -2.03
CA THR A 580 31.35 30.69 -0.70
C THR A 580 32.42 30.26 0.29
N GLU A 581 33.09 31.23 0.91
CA GLU A 581 34.24 31.03 1.81
C GLU A 581 33.87 30.40 3.17
N GLU A 582 32.57 30.29 3.52
CA GLU A 582 32.12 29.57 4.72
C GLU A 582 31.49 28.22 4.39
N ALA A 583 32.08 27.12 4.88
CA ALA A 583 31.58 25.76 4.71
C ALA A 583 30.33 25.48 5.58
N ARG A 584 29.17 26.05 5.22
CA ARG A 584 27.87 25.74 5.86
C ARG A 584 27.25 24.46 5.27
N PRO A 585 26.44 23.70 6.04
CA PRO A 585 25.75 22.52 5.51
C PRO A 585 24.77 22.91 4.38
N ILE A 586 24.56 22.03 3.39
CA ILE A 586 23.63 22.29 2.26
C ILE A 586 22.21 22.68 2.71
N TYR A 587 21.80 22.20 3.89
CA TYR A 587 20.52 22.51 4.52
C TYR A 587 20.40 23.98 4.95
N TYR A 588 21.50 24.64 5.30
CA TYR A 588 21.54 26.07 5.57
C TYR A 588 21.15 26.86 4.31
N TYR A 589 21.78 26.58 3.16
CA TYR A 589 21.46 27.26 1.90
C TYR A 589 20.04 26.96 1.42
N TRP A 590 19.55 25.74 1.66
CA TRP A 590 18.15 25.42 1.44
C TRP A 590 17.24 26.32 2.27
N LEU A 591 17.48 26.41 3.58
CA LEU A 591 16.68 27.22 4.48
C LEU A 591 16.65 28.69 4.05
N VAL A 592 17.81 29.30 3.80
CA VAL A 592 17.89 30.71 3.40
C VAL A 592 17.16 30.96 2.08
N CYS A 593 17.37 30.10 1.07
CA CYS A 593 16.67 30.21 -0.22
C CYS A 593 15.14 30.04 -0.08
N TYR A 594 14.70 29.14 0.81
CA TYR A 594 13.28 28.92 1.04
C TYR A 594 12.64 30.07 1.83
N VAL A 595 13.34 30.66 2.80
CA VAL A 595 12.91 31.87 3.50
C VAL A 595 12.71 33.02 2.51
N ASP A 596 13.64 33.23 1.57
CA ASP A 596 13.49 34.23 0.51
C ASP A 596 12.31 33.93 -0.41
N THR A 597 12.09 32.66 -0.74
CA THR A 597 10.90 32.23 -1.50
C THR A 597 9.61 32.60 -0.79
N ILE A 598 9.54 32.37 0.52
CA ILE A 598 8.35 32.70 1.32
C ILE A 598 8.13 34.20 1.36
N LYS A 599 9.19 35.00 1.57
CA LYS A 599 9.11 36.47 1.53
C LYS A 599 8.56 36.97 0.20
N ASP A 600 9.05 36.43 -0.93
CA ASP A 600 8.55 36.78 -2.27
C ASP A 600 7.09 36.35 -2.48
N VAL A 601 6.69 35.18 -2.00
CA VAL A 601 5.30 34.73 -2.11
C VAL A 601 4.37 35.65 -1.33
N LEU A 602 4.73 36.03 -0.10
CA LEU A 602 3.91 36.92 0.73
C LEU A 602 3.83 38.33 0.11
N THR A 603 4.96 38.89 -0.31
CA THR A 603 5.04 40.29 -0.78
C THR A 603 4.65 40.45 -2.24
N GLN A 604 5.13 39.61 -3.15
CA GLN A 604 4.92 39.78 -4.60
C GLN A 604 3.69 39.01 -5.09
N LEU A 605 3.50 37.76 -4.66
CA LEU A 605 2.36 36.97 -5.12
C LEU A 605 1.09 37.34 -4.36
N TYR A 606 1.11 37.41 -3.04
CA TYR A 606 -0.09 37.79 -2.28
C TYR A 606 -0.25 39.31 -2.08
N ALA A 607 0.72 40.12 -2.50
CA ALA A 607 0.69 41.58 -2.38
C ALA A 607 0.44 42.07 -0.94
N LEU A 608 0.88 41.30 0.06
CA LEU A 608 0.70 41.65 1.46
C LEU A 608 1.69 42.77 1.84
N ASN A 609 1.26 43.67 2.71
CA ASN A 609 2.19 44.48 3.49
C ASN A 609 2.79 43.59 4.59
N VAL A 610 4.11 43.46 4.62
CA VAL A 610 4.86 42.57 5.51
C VAL A 610 5.87 43.39 6.30
N GLU A 611 5.65 43.52 7.61
CA GLU A 611 6.51 44.28 8.51
C GLU A 611 7.25 43.34 9.46
N LEU A 612 8.58 43.40 9.51
CA LEU A 612 9.38 42.59 10.44
C LEU A 612 9.18 43.07 11.87
N ARG A 613 8.90 42.13 12.78
CA ARG A 613 8.73 42.40 14.22
C ARG A 613 9.83 41.79 15.06
N GLU A 614 10.19 40.54 14.77
CA GLU A 614 11.26 39.82 15.46
C GLU A 614 12.02 38.96 14.43
N SER A 615 13.35 38.86 14.55
CA SER A 615 14.15 37.89 13.80
C SER A 615 15.36 37.40 14.56
N GLN A 616 15.69 36.13 14.38
CA GLN A 616 17.00 35.54 14.70
C GLN A 616 17.45 34.80 13.44
N GLU A 617 18.12 35.50 12.51
CA GLU A 617 18.40 34.95 11.18
C GLU A 617 19.40 33.78 11.24
N PRO A 618 19.22 32.70 10.45
CA PRO A 618 18.07 32.38 9.60
C PRO A 618 17.00 31.53 10.30
N LEU A 619 17.14 31.27 11.61
CA LEU A 619 16.35 30.29 12.34
C LEU A 619 14.93 30.77 12.71
N TYR A 620 14.72 32.07 12.85
CA TYR A 620 13.42 32.60 13.25
C TYR A 620 13.11 33.94 12.61
N TYR A 621 11.86 34.09 12.15
CA TYR A 621 11.29 35.33 11.66
C TYR A 621 9.86 35.46 12.15
N LYS A 622 9.44 36.68 12.49
CA LYS A 622 8.05 37.01 12.79
C LYS A 622 7.69 38.31 12.08
N TRP A 623 6.71 38.22 11.20
CA TRP A 623 6.17 39.35 10.45
C TRP A 623 4.76 39.69 10.89
N LEU A 624 4.44 40.97 10.94
CA LEU A 624 3.07 41.44 10.89
C LEU A 624 2.66 41.53 9.43
N ILE A 625 1.66 40.74 9.02
CA ILE A 625 1.11 40.74 7.66
C ILE A 625 -0.22 41.47 7.62
N SER A 626 -0.45 42.26 6.57
CA SER A 626 -1.73 42.95 6.38
C SER A 626 -2.09 43.19 4.91
N ILE A 627 -3.40 43.20 4.61
CA ILE A 627 -3.94 43.59 3.30
C ILE A 627 -5.44 43.96 3.42
N SER A 628 -5.92 44.82 2.52
CA SER A 628 -7.30 45.32 2.48
C SER A 628 -8.21 44.65 1.43
N TYR A 629 -7.68 43.74 0.60
CA TYR A 629 -8.43 43.01 -0.43
C TYR A 629 -7.88 41.60 -0.65
N ASP A 630 -8.75 40.68 -1.07
CA ASP A 630 -8.43 39.26 -1.27
C ASP A 630 -7.69 39.03 -2.59
N THR A 631 -6.43 38.58 -2.49
CA THR A 631 -5.62 38.16 -3.63
C THR A 631 -5.50 36.64 -3.76
N TRP A 632 -6.11 35.81 -2.92
CA TRP A 632 -5.93 34.35 -2.90
C TRP A 632 -7.09 33.56 -3.48
N THR A 633 -8.32 34.05 -3.37
CA THR A 633 -9.52 33.35 -3.82
C THR A 633 -9.57 33.30 -5.35
N GLY A 634 -9.80 32.12 -5.91
CA GLY A 634 -9.97 31.92 -7.35
C GLY A 634 -8.68 31.91 -8.18
N ARG A 635 -7.49 31.82 -7.56
CA ARG A 635 -6.23 31.62 -8.30
C ARG A 635 -6.26 30.31 -9.10
N SER A 636 -5.85 30.38 -10.36
CA SER A 636 -5.62 29.22 -11.22
C SER A 636 -4.20 28.71 -11.07
N PHE A 637 -4.02 27.38 -11.07
CA PHE A 637 -2.72 26.73 -11.07
C PHE A 637 -2.40 26.05 -12.41
N GLN A 638 -3.24 26.26 -13.44
CA GLN A 638 -3.01 25.74 -14.80
C GLN A 638 -1.90 26.55 -15.47
N ARG A 639 -0.89 25.87 -16.03
CA ARG A 639 0.28 26.50 -16.64
C ARG A 639 0.05 26.72 -18.14
N GLY A 640 0.25 27.95 -18.62
CA GLY A 640 0.39 28.24 -20.05
C GLY A 640 1.75 27.79 -20.59
N ALA A 641 1.86 27.56 -21.89
CA ALA A 641 3.13 27.15 -22.51
C ALA A 641 4.18 28.26 -22.41
N GLY A 642 5.34 27.97 -21.81
CA GLY A 642 6.53 28.83 -21.85
C GLY A 642 6.75 29.81 -20.69
N GLN A 643 5.89 29.88 -19.67
CA GLN A 643 6.04 30.79 -18.52
C GLN A 643 6.36 30.03 -17.20
N SER A 644 7.19 30.61 -16.31
CA SER A 644 7.44 30.04 -14.98
C SER A 644 6.19 30.12 -14.10
N PHE A 645 6.05 29.20 -13.13
CA PHE A 645 4.91 29.22 -12.22
C PHE A 645 4.85 30.54 -11.44
N PHE A 646 5.99 31.04 -10.96
CA PHE A 646 6.04 32.32 -10.26
C PHE A 646 5.53 33.49 -11.13
N ALA A 647 5.99 33.59 -12.38
CA ALA A 647 5.58 34.67 -13.28
C ALA A 647 4.08 34.59 -13.62
N HIS A 648 3.55 33.38 -13.81
CA HIS A 648 2.13 33.18 -14.04
C HIS A 648 1.28 33.62 -12.83
N GLN A 649 1.70 33.26 -11.61
CA GLN A 649 1.01 33.69 -10.39
C GLN A 649 1.11 35.20 -10.18
N LEU A 650 2.26 35.81 -10.52
CA LEU A 650 2.44 37.26 -10.43
C LEU A 650 1.51 38.00 -11.39
N GLN A 651 1.30 37.49 -12.60
CA GLN A 651 0.35 38.06 -13.56
C GLN A 651 -1.09 38.02 -13.03
N GLN A 652 -1.51 36.91 -12.41
CA GLN A 652 -2.80 36.84 -11.74
C GLN A 652 -2.92 37.85 -10.60
N THR A 653 -1.83 38.09 -9.85
CA THR A 653 -1.81 39.12 -8.82
C THR A 653 -2.04 40.50 -9.42
N ILE A 654 -1.36 40.84 -10.51
CA ILE A 654 -1.55 42.12 -11.20
C ILE A 654 -3.01 42.29 -11.64
N GLU A 655 -3.63 41.25 -12.19
CA GLU A 655 -5.05 41.28 -12.58
C GLU A 655 -5.99 41.41 -11.38
N PHE A 656 -5.72 40.70 -10.28
CA PHE A 656 -6.52 40.80 -9.06
C PHE A 656 -6.39 42.17 -8.41
N THR A 657 -5.19 42.72 -8.34
CA THR A 657 -4.96 44.08 -7.83
C THR A 657 -5.72 45.11 -8.67
N LYS A 658 -5.76 44.96 -10.01
CA LYS A 658 -6.53 45.86 -10.88
C LYS A 658 -8.05 45.72 -10.73
N THR A 659 -8.56 44.50 -10.57
CA THR A 659 -10.01 44.21 -10.63
C THR A 659 -10.70 44.18 -9.27
N ARG A 660 -9.95 43.97 -8.19
CA ARG A 660 -10.49 43.77 -6.83
C ARG A 660 -10.25 44.94 -5.90
N MET A 661 -9.24 45.76 -6.16
CA MET A 661 -9.01 46.97 -5.37
C MET A 661 -10.21 47.90 -5.48
N GLY A 662 -10.83 48.24 -4.35
CA GLY A 662 -12.04 49.05 -4.30
C GLY A 662 -13.36 48.29 -4.57
N ASN A 663 -13.31 46.98 -4.85
CA ASN A 663 -14.52 46.16 -5.03
C ASN A 663 -14.99 45.57 -3.68
N PRO A 664 -16.19 45.90 -3.18
CA PRO A 664 -16.70 45.41 -1.90
C PRO A 664 -16.76 43.89 -1.76
N GLN A 665 -16.94 43.15 -2.87
CA GLN A 665 -17.04 41.69 -2.87
C GLN A 665 -15.72 41.00 -2.43
N TYR A 666 -14.59 41.67 -2.67
CA TYR A 666 -13.25 41.13 -2.37
C TYR A 666 -12.56 41.91 -1.24
N ALA A 667 -13.25 42.87 -0.62
CA ALA A 667 -12.71 43.61 0.52
C ALA A 667 -12.50 42.66 1.71
N VAL A 668 -11.32 42.72 2.31
CA VAL A 668 -10.97 41.94 3.51
C VAL A 668 -10.17 42.83 4.43
N ASN A 669 -10.37 42.71 5.74
CA ASN A 669 -9.47 43.34 6.71
C ASN A 669 -8.59 42.23 7.32
N LEU A 670 -7.50 41.90 6.63
CA LEU A 670 -6.58 40.87 7.11
C LEU A 670 -5.43 41.55 7.85
N ARG A 671 -5.26 41.19 9.13
CA ARG A 671 -4.08 41.49 9.95
C ARG A 671 -3.75 40.31 10.85
N GLY A 672 -2.48 39.93 10.93
CA GLY A 672 -2.05 38.83 11.80
C GLY A 672 -0.53 38.66 11.78
N TYR A 673 -0.02 37.83 12.68
CA TYR A 673 1.38 37.43 12.66
C TYR A 673 1.58 36.21 11.76
N PHE A 674 2.65 36.24 10.98
CA PHE A 674 3.19 35.11 10.25
C PHE A 674 4.62 34.87 10.74
N SER A 675 4.90 33.69 11.27
CA SER A 675 6.23 33.35 11.78
C SER A 675 6.82 32.12 11.08
N LEU A 676 8.14 32.12 11.03
CA LEU A 676 8.99 31.04 10.55
C LEU A 676 9.87 30.59 11.71
N GLN A 677 9.94 29.29 11.95
CA GLN A 677 10.84 28.71 12.92
C GLN A 677 11.53 27.48 12.32
N ALA A 678 12.84 27.55 12.14
CA ALA A 678 13.64 26.45 11.65
C ALA A 678 14.23 25.61 12.78
N SER A 679 14.47 24.33 12.52
CA SER A 679 15.29 23.50 13.41
C SER A 679 16.75 23.94 13.36
N GLU A 680 17.49 23.70 14.45
CA GLU A 680 18.92 24.03 14.55
C GLU A 680 19.77 23.33 13.48
N ASP A 681 19.32 22.16 13.00
CA ASP A 681 19.98 21.41 11.92
C ASP A 681 19.55 21.84 10.51
N TYR A 682 18.70 22.88 10.41
CA TYR A 682 18.15 23.46 9.19
C TYR A 682 17.32 22.51 8.31
N LYS A 683 16.93 21.34 8.83
CA LYS A 683 16.19 20.32 8.07
C LYS A 683 14.68 20.45 8.18
N GLU A 684 14.19 21.32 9.07
CA GLU A 684 12.78 21.58 9.26
C GLU A 684 12.53 23.09 9.28
N LEU A 685 11.49 23.56 8.60
CA LEU A 685 11.00 24.92 8.65
C LEU A 685 9.50 24.89 8.97
N ARG A 686 9.14 25.32 10.18
CA ARG A 686 7.75 25.49 10.62
C ARG A 686 7.27 26.90 10.26
N LEU A 687 6.08 26.98 9.67
CA LEU A 687 5.36 28.19 9.34
C LEU A 687 4.13 28.28 10.24
N ASP A 688 3.96 29.41 10.92
CA ASP A 688 2.87 29.63 11.86
C ASP A 688 2.10 30.90 11.50
N VAL A 689 0.78 30.86 11.65
CA VAL A 689 -0.08 32.05 11.61
C VAL A 689 -0.84 32.22 12.90
N GLN A 690 -0.88 33.47 13.39
CA GLN A 690 -1.52 33.85 14.63
C GLN A 690 -2.35 35.14 14.44
N PRO A 691 -3.60 35.20 14.93
CA PRO A 691 -4.39 36.42 14.88
C PRO A 691 -3.87 37.47 15.88
N LEU A 692 -4.22 38.75 15.67
CA LEU A 692 -3.94 39.80 16.65
C LEU A 692 -4.81 39.64 17.91
N GLN A 693 -4.35 40.16 19.05
CA GLN A 693 -5.17 40.24 20.26
C GLN A 693 -6.43 41.07 19.97
N GLY A 694 -7.61 40.49 20.22
CA GLY A 694 -8.91 41.11 19.94
C GLY A 694 -9.50 40.82 18.55
N ASP A 695 -8.88 39.99 17.71
CA ASP A 695 -9.51 39.53 16.46
C ASP A 695 -10.68 38.56 16.75
N LEU A 696 -11.90 39.05 16.53
CA LEU A 696 -13.16 38.33 16.78
C LEU A 696 -13.30 37.05 15.94
N LEU A 697 -12.66 36.97 14.77
CA LEU A 697 -12.73 35.81 13.87
C LEU A 697 -11.62 34.79 14.13
N GLY A 698 -10.48 35.24 14.69
CA GLY A 698 -9.31 34.42 14.99
C GLY A 698 -8.94 33.45 13.84
N LEU A 699 -8.78 32.16 14.16
CA LEU A 699 -8.48 31.09 13.20
C LEU A 699 -9.70 30.20 12.86
N GLN A 700 -10.91 30.77 12.89
CA GLN A 700 -12.12 30.09 12.43
C GLN A 700 -12.05 29.76 10.92
N ARG A 701 -12.82 28.75 10.48
CA ARG A 701 -12.79 28.22 9.10
C ARG A 701 -12.95 29.30 8.02
N ASN A 702 -13.72 30.35 8.30
CA ASN A 702 -14.05 31.40 7.34
C ASN A 702 -13.20 32.67 7.50
N SER A 703 -12.29 32.75 8.48
CA SER A 703 -11.48 33.95 8.71
C SER A 703 -10.52 34.20 7.52
N PRO A 704 -10.28 35.47 7.15
CA PRO A 704 -9.36 35.82 6.06
C PRO A 704 -7.96 35.22 6.28
N LEU A 705 -7.44 35.27 7.51
CA LEU A 705 -6.14 34.72 7.87
C LEU A 705 -6.07 33.20 7.64
N THR A 706 -7.13 32.46 7.99
CA THR A 706 -7.22 31.01 7.75
C THR A 706 -7.30 30.68 6.25
N LYS A 707 -8.06 31.46 5.48
CA LYS A 707 -8.21 31.28 4.03
C LYS A 707 -6.90 31.59 3.30
N LEU A 708 -6.21 32.68 3.66
CA LEU A 708 -4.89 33.02 3.15
C LEU A 708 -3.90 31.89 3.44
N PHE A 709 -3.82 31.40 4.69
CA PHE A 709 -2.86 30.35 5.04
C PHE A 709 -3.15 29.02 4.31
N LYS A 710 -4.42 28.68 4.09
CA LYS A 710 -4.80 27.52 3.27
C LYS A 710 -4.37 27.68 1.82
N ALA A 711 -4.61 28.86 1.23
CA ALA A 711 -4.22 29.15 -0.15
C ALA A 711 -2.69 29.17 -0.32
N PHE A 712 -1.98 29.76 0.64
CA PHE A 712 -0.53 29.82 0.69
C PHE A 712 0.09 28.42 0.68
N LYS A 713 -0.40 27.50 1.51
CA LYS A 713 0.05 26.09 1.51
C LYS A 713 -0.19 25.39 0.17
N ASN A 714 -1.34 25.65 -0.45
CA ASN A 714 -1.64 25.09 -1.77
C ASN A 714 -0.70 25.65 -2.85
N LEU A 715 -0.37 26.95 -2.79
CA LEU A 715 0.57 27.58 -3.70
C LEU A 715 1.97 26.98 -3.55
N LEU A 716 2.49 26.86 -2.32
CA LEU A 716 3.79 26.23 -2.07
C LEU A 716 3.84 24.77 -2.53
N GLY A 717 2.73 24.01 -2.40
CA GLY A 717 2.63 22.64 -2.92
C GLY A 717 2.74 22.53 -4.44
N ASN A 718 2.45 23.61 -5.18
CA ASN A 718 2.58 23.68 -6.64
C ASN A 718 3.85 24.41 -7.09
N TYR A 719 4.57 25.06 -6.16
CA TYR A 719 5.78 25.81 -6.41
C TYR A 719 6.99 24.88 -6.59
N SER A 720 7.76 25.08 -7.66
CA SER A 720 9.00 24.34 -7.88
C SER A 720 10.18 25.12 -7.29
N PHE A 721 10.82 24.57 -6.26
CA PHE A 721 12.01 25.17 -5.65
C PHE A 721 13.13 25.48 -6.66
N LYS A 722 13.22 24.69 -7.75
CA LYS A 722 14.16 24.91 -8.86
C LYS A 722 13.99 26.29 -9.51
N GLU A 723 12.76 26.83 -9.58
CA GLU A 723 12.50 28.15 -10.16
C GLU A 723 13.21 29.25 -9.35
N LYS A 724 13.06 29.26 -8.01
CA LYS A 724 13.79 30.21 -7.16
C LYS A 724 15.29 29.96 -7.23
N ALA A 725 15.73 28.72 -7.00
CA ALA A 725 17.15 28.39 -6.89
C ALA A 725 17.95 28.79 -8.15
N SER A 726 17.35 28.68 -9.34
CA SER A 726 18.00 29.07 -10.60
C SER A 726 18.26 30.57 -10.77
N THR A 727 17.54 31.41 -10.02
CA THR A 727 17.65 32.89 -10.06
C THR A 727 18.12 33.48 -8.74
N TRP A 728 18.42 32.62 -7.77
CA TRP A 728 18.78 33.02 -6.42
C TRP A 728 20.23 33.53 -6.39
N LYS A 729 20.38 34.82 -6.12
CA LYS A 729 21.68 35.44 -5.84
C LYS A 729 21.93 35.37 -4.35
N PHE A 730 22.80 34.45 -3.92
CA PHE A 730 23.22 34.40 -2.53
C PHE A 730 24.05 35.65 -2.20
N CYS A 731 23.46 36.62 -1.51
CA CYS A 731 24.23 37.71 -0.91
C CYS A 731 24.74 37.22 0.45
N ALA A 732 26.03 36.91 0.55
CA ALA A 732 26.68 36.89 1.86
C ALA A 732 26.57 38.30 2.43
N ARG A 733 25.73 38.50 3.46
CA ARG A 733 25.79 39.73 4.25
C ARG A 733 27.02 39.64 5.13
N SER A 734 28.17 40.00 4.56
CA SER A 734 29.28 40.59 5.29
C SER A 734 29.00 42.09 5.39
N ASP A 735 29.00 42.60 6.62
CA ASP A 735 29.13 43.99 7.02
C ASP A 735 28.04 44.98 6.58
N GLN A 736 27.14 45.28 7.52
CA GLN A 736 26.88 46.67 7.91
C GLN A 736 26.34 46.72 9.35
N ILE A 737 27.11 47.47 10.15
CA ILE A 737 26.85 47.95 11.52
C ILE A 737 25.49 48.64 11.62
#